data_AF-A0A2D5G984-F1
#
_entry.id   AF-A0A2D5G984-F1
#
_cell.length_a   1.000
_cell.length_b   1.000
_cell.length_c   1.000
_cell.angle_alpha   90.00
_cell.angle_beta   90.00
_cell.angle_gamma   90.00
#
_symmetry.space_group_name_H-M   'P 1'
#
loop_
_entity.id
_entity.type
_entity.pdbx_description
1 polymer ?
#
loop_
_entity_poly.entity_id
_entity_poly.type
_entity_poly.pdbx_seq_one_letter_code
_entity_poly.pdbx_strand_id
1 'polypeptide(L)'
;FAITPMGELSFTKAPIFEMPADSNGDNIYQLTVSAEDELGASAQFSIAVQVITNDADSDGVLDENDAFPNDPSEWSDSDNDGVGDNSDAFPNNGTEWDDRDGDGLGSETADNCPDIANPAQADLDNDGIGDVCDDDDDGDGLTDVWETNFGLDPLSSNQYQDPDLDGRSNFVEFLTGHSPVSKEDFPSLVIYSRFITSPVTLVIDNKYTVDITEDGIREINQIPHQFDGHKVRIQKQPAGLSCSMSKVNLEPQNITSEYNHVKVLQLSCTNRSYHLEKMSVSTQSPSIVKGIIDVDAHTPSLLIEDATGNVNQNSYGKRLAPVFGLNDSDFYVLENNESIEEEAFWCTQPLEQVSNTLKTVILLDVSSSLSFAEVILAREALKSLLVDSNGKSKLLPNQEVAIYTFDDQIIKVQDFTSSITKAVLKQVDGISRGGASTNLYGAVSSGLDLWNEVLDLEGSESGSLIVITDGKDTSGQVSLDSVAKKISSEQKAVYAIAVGNQVDNQALEQMVGSSANIFQLNSFSLLAEQLNEVNKNAAMTMASLIDGKYAVYYASPKRSGTSNLATFGIQNNNGFSLDGFNEEVYGNFNASGFSNISPQLSIYSSVRSDQVTETTKLSPKMCFSNDEVTYVWQEVSDIQNEFSITVSHDDGAVTVEAAGNSDDAEATYRVEAYVEVLGQLHLYAAQEITITAADGIDASLDNCPLIANPSQSDVDADGVGDSCDPDIDGDGTDNEEDVFPYDASEYLDSDGDGIGNNADTDDDNDGVPDTMDLFPLDPNKYNARSVKNDLNADGKSDLLWRSFARGWNFLWAMNGEQIGVATPINVVQEYTWTMDGQGDYNGDGKSDIFWRNSDTGMNFIYLMDGASIKQKYVLNFVTAGVWQVVGSGDFNGDGVGDVLWRNINRGDTWFYLMKNGSIGDSKPSLWVTDLDYKVVATGDLDGDGDEDIIWRHSVTGRNYIWLMNDGEIVRRYTLNFTNADWSIVGTGDLNGDSTDDIVLRNQIDGRNWVYFMKDGAIETSMLINEVADLNWQIANIGDFDGDGKSDFLWRNESTARNLIHLMDGTAIKGRGVLLPTDNNWRVAK
;
A
#
# COMPACT_ATOMS: atom_id res chain seq x y z
N PHE A 1 -39.09 -48.66 47.43
CA PHE A 1 -39.96 -48.64 46.24
C PHE A 1 -41.26 -47.96 46.58
N ALA A 2 -41.88 -47.29 45.61
CA ALA A 2 -43.28 -46.89 45.62
C ALA A 2 -44.02 -47.72 44.55
N ILE A 3 -45.35 -47.82 44.67
CA ILE A 3 -46.20 -48.49 43.68
C ILE A 3 -47.31 -47.52 43.28
N THR A 4 -47.51 -47.28 41.99
CA THR A 4 -48.58 -46.41 41.49
C THR A 4 -49.94 -47.09 41.62
N PRO A 5 -51.07 -46.37 41.61
CA PRO A 5 -52.41 -46.98 41.58
C PRO A 5 -52.69 -47.86 40.34
N MET A 6 -51.80 -47.84 39.34
CA MET A 6 -51.84 -48.69 38.15
C MET A 6 -50.92 -49.92 38.24
N GLY A 7 -50.13 -50.04 39.31
CA GLY A 7 -49.26 -51.20 39.59
C GLY A 7 -47.79 -51.04 39.18
N GLU A 8 -47.38 -49.86 38.69
CA GLU A 8 -45.98 -49.60 38.31
C GLU A 8 -45.12 -49.43 39.56
N LEU A 9 -43.91 -50.00 39.55
CA LEU A 9 -43.06 -50.10 40.74
C LEU A 9 -41.77 -49.30 40.53
N SER A 10 -41.58 -48.23 41.30
CA SER A 10 -40.47 -47.27 41.14
C SER A 10 -39.56 -47.19 42.37
N PHE A 11 -38.28 -46.87 42.17
CA PHE A 11 -37.33 -46.65 43.26
C PHE A 11 -37.64 -45.33 44.00
N THR A 12 -37.59 -45.37 45.34
CA THR A 12 -37.84 -44.19 46.22
C THR A 12 -36.55 -43.47 46.63
N LYS A 13 -35.40 -44.03 46.26
CA LYS A 13 -34.05 -43.48 46.28
C LYS A 13 -33.28 -44.31 45.23
N ALA A 14 -32.32 -43.71 44.53
CA ALA A 14 -31.43 -44.47 43.64
C ALA A 14 -30.83 -45.70 44.37
N PRO A 15 -30.83 -46.90 43.76
CA PRO A 15 -30.11 -48.05 44.29
C PRO A 15 -28.60 -47.78 44.30
N ILE A 16 -27.90 -48.36 45.27
CA ILE A 16 -26.44 -48.43 45.30
C ILE A 16 -26.10 -49.85 44.87
N PHE A 17 -25.53 -50.01 43.68
CA PHE A 17 -25.26 -51.33 43.12
C PHE A 17 -24.11 -52.04 43.85
N GLU A 18 -23.13 -51.29 44.37
CA GLU A 18 -22.02 -51.80 45.20
C GLU A 18 -22.41 -52.40 46.58
N MET A 19 -23.70 -52.48 46.92
CA MET A 19 -24.19 -53.12 48.14
C MET A 19 -25.46 -53.95 47.91
N PRO A 20 -25.36 -55.28 47.69
CA PRO A 20 -24.15 -56.11 47.77
C PRO A 20 -23.23 -55.94 46.55
N ALA A 21 -21.92 -55.86 46.79
CA ALA A 21 -20.91 -55.71 45.75
C ALA A 21 -20.96 -56.84 44.72
N ASP A 22 -20.76 -56.49 43.44
CA ASP A 22 -20.56 -57.47 42.38
C ASP A 22 -19.33 -58.34 42.72
N SER A 23 -19.58 -59.64 42.81
CA SER A 23 -18.58 -60.65 43.17
C SER A 23 -18.10 -61.45 41.95
N ASN A 24 -18.62 -61.14 40.77
CA ASN A 24 -18.32 -61.74 39.46
C ASN A 24 -17.68 -60.73 38.50
N GLY A 25 -17.87 -59.42 38.69
CA GLY A 25 -17.21 -58.36 37.93
C GLY A 25 -17.74 -58.24 36.50
N ASP A 26 -19.02 -58.51 36.29
CA ASP A 26 -19.71 -58.33 35.01
C ASP A 26 -20.65 -57.11 34.99
N ASN A 27 -20.80 -56.44 36.14
CA ASN A 27 -21.69 -55.31 36.38
C ASN A 27 -23.17 -55.58 36.07
N ILE A 28 -23.62 -56.86 36.01
CA ILE A 28 -25.00 -57.25 35.69
C ILE A 28 -25.78 -57.66 36.95
N TYR A 29 -26.54 -56.70 37.48
CA TYR A 29 -27.32 -56.83 38.70
C TYR A 29 -28.72 -57.39 38.43
N GLN A 30 -29.08 -58.50 39.10
CA GLN A 30 -30.37 -59.19 38.94
C GLN A 30 -31.41 -58.72 39.97
N LEU A 31 -32.29 -57.81 39.56
CA LEU A 31 -33.41 -57.34 40.38
C LEU A 31 -34.56 -58.35 40.33
N THR A 32 -34.93 -58.96 41.47
CA THR A 32 -36.09 -59.87 41.54
C THR A 32 -37.23 -59.27 42.37
N VAL A 33 -38.39 -59.16 41.74
CA VAL A 33 -39.65 -58.68 42.34
C VAL A 33 -40.56 -59.87 42.61
N SER A 34 -41.11 -59.95 43.81
CA SER A 34 -42.05 -61.00 44.23
C SER A 34 -43.37 -60.36 44.68
N ALA A 35 -44.48 -60.83 44.15
CA ALA A 35 -45.83 -60.47 44.57
C ALA A 35 -46.55 -61.71 45.12
N GLU A 36 -47.37 -61.53 46.16
CA GLU A 36 -48.13 -62.61 46.83
C GLU A 36 -49.56 -62.13 47.08
N ASP A 37 -50.55 -62.99 46.84
CA ASP A 37 -51.96 -62.68 47.06
C ASP A 37 -52.43 -63.01 48.49
N GLU A 38 -53.66 -62.58 48.84
CA GLU A 38 -54.25 -62.82 50.17
C GLU A 38 -54.53 -64.30 50.49
N LEU A 39 -54.28 -65.21 49.54
CA LEU A 39 -54.41 -66.66 49.69
C LEU A 39 -53.04 -67.38 49.80
N GLY A 40 -51.93 -66.64 49.71
CA GLY A 40 -50.57 -67.16 49.78
C GLY A 40 -50.03 -67.73 48.47
N ALA A 41 -50.62 -67.36 47.32
CA ALA A 41 -50.07 -67.68 46.01
C ALA A 41 -49.14 -66.54 45.56
N SER A 42 -47.89 -66.86 45.26
CA SER A 42 -46.88 -65.89 44.83
C SER A 42 -46.38 -66.09 43.40
N ALA A 43 -46.01 -64.98 42.77
CA ALA A 43 -45.39 -64.91 41.46
C ALA A 43 -44.13 -64.04 41.54
N GLN A 44 -43.11 -64.41 40.76
CA GLN A 44 -41.81 -63.73 40.72
C GLN A 44 -41.46 -63.30 39.29
N PHE A 45 -40.79 -62.15 39.19
CA PHE A 45 -40.28 -61.59 37.95
C PHE A 45 -38.88 -61.03 38.20
N SER A 46 -37.94 -61.26 37.27
CA SER A 46 -36.55 -60.85 37.41
C SER A 46 -36.11 -60.01 36.21
N ILE A 47 -35.32 -58.97 36.47
CA ILE A 47 -34.80 -58.00 35.49
C ILE A 47 -33.29 -57.90 35.68
N ALA A 48 -32.54 -58.02 34.58
CA ALA A 48 -31.12 -57.71 34.55
C ALA A 48 -30.89 -56.21 34.33
N VAL A 49 -29.96 -55.61 35.06
CA VAL A 49 -29.52 -54.22 34.89
C VAL A 49 -28.00 -54.21 34.78
N GLN A 50 -27.46 -53.70 33.68
CA GLN A 50 -26.01 -53.55 33.50
C GLN A 50 -25.57 -52.14 33.90
N VAL A 51 -24.41 -52.05 34.56
CA VAL A 51 -23.71 -50.79 34.86
C VAL A 51 -22.41 -50.73 34.04
N ILE A 52 -21.98 -49.54 33.66
CA ILE A 52 -20.70 -49.30 32.97
C ILE A 52 -19.93 -48.21 33.70
N THR A 53 -18.63 -48.43 33.86
CA THR A 53 -17.62 -47.41 34.19
C THR A 53 -16.90 -47.06 32.90
N ASN A 54 -16.48 -45.80 32.76
CA ASN A 54 -15.84 -45.30 31.56
C ASN A 54 -14.33 -45.18 31.78
N ASP A 55 -13.62 -45.68 30.77
CA ASP A 55 -12.17 -45.84 30.61
C ASP A 55 -12.05 -45.99 29.08
N ALA A 56 -11.79 -44.88 28.39
CA ALA A 56 -12.12 -44.74 26.97
C ALA A 56 -11.00 -45.20 26.00
N ASP A 57 -9.73 -45.18 26.43
CA ASP A 57 -8.57 -45.68 25.66
C ASP A 57 -7.92 -46.96 26.24
N SER A 58 -8.23 -47.32 27.50
CA SER A 58 -7.73 -48.51 28.19
C SER A 58 -6.25 -48.49 28.62
N ASP A 59 -5.70 -47.33 28.98
CA ASP A 59 -4.40 -47.23 29.68
C ASP A 59 -4.43 -47.88 31.09
N GLY A 60 -5.51 -47.66 31.85
CA GLY A 60 -5.75 -48.19 33.20
C GLY A 60 -6.08 -47.14 34.28
N VAL A 61 -6.11 -45.85 33.92
CA VAL A 61 -6.74 -44.75 34.65
C VAL A 61 -8.24 -44.71 34.28
N LEU A 62 -9.01 -43.77 34.82
CA LEU A 62 -10.45 -43.60 34.52
C LEU A 62 -10.68 -42.16 34.07
N ASP A 63 -11.60 -41.93 33.12
CA ASP A 63 -11.94 -40.61 32.57
C ASP A 63 -12.18 -39.48 33.60
N GLU A 64 -12.51 -39.82 34.86
CA GLU A 64 -12.74 -38.86 35.95
C GLU A 64 -11.48 -38.50 36.78
N ASN A 65 -10.34 -39.14 36.54
CA ASN A 65 -9.05 -38.90 37.21
C ASN A 65 -7.88 -38.76 36.20
N ASP A 66 -8.20 -38.55 34.93
CA ASP A 66 -7.28 -38.56 33.80
C ASP A 66 -7.29 -37.19 33.11
N ALA A 67 -6.12 -36.70 32.72
CA ALA A 67 -5.94 -35.45 31.98
C ALA A 67 -6.18 -35.61 30.47
N PHE A 68 -5.93 -36.81 29.91
CA PHE A 68 -6.01 -37.10 28.48
C PHE A 68 -6.84 -38.36 28.17
N PRO A 69 -8.16 -38.40 28.47
CA PRO A 69 -8.98 -39.65 28.45
C PRO A 69 -9.25 -40.29 27.08
N ASN A 70 -8.41 -40.03 26.07
CA ASN A 70 -8.46 -40.69 24.76
C ASN A 70 -7.03 -40.98 24.22
N ASP A 71 -5.96 -40.71 24.97
CA ASP A 71 -4.57 -41.03 24.58
C ASP A 71 -3.92 -41.99 25.61
N PRO A 72 -3.81 -43.29 25.31
CA PRO A 72 -3.29 -44.29 26.25
C PRO A 72 -1.76 -44.22 26.43
N SER A 73 -1.14 -43.09 26.08
CA SER A 73 0.25 -42.74 26.34
C SER A 73 0.39 -41.75 27.49
N GLU A 74 -0.65 -40.97 27.80
CA GLU A 74 -0.62 -39.83 28.72
C GLU A 74 -1.80 -39.89 29.71
N TRP A 75 -1.54 -39.56 30.97
CA TRP A 75 -2.55 -39.61 32.04
C TRP A 75 -2.41 -38.48 33.07
N SER A 76 -1.47 -37.56 32.82
CA SER A 76 -1.02 -36.57 33.80
C SER A 76 -0.47 -35.34 33.07
N ASP A 77 -0.84 -34.18 33.58
CA ASP A 77 -0.42 -32.84 33.17
C ASP A 77 -0.06 -32.11 34.48
N SER A 78 1.24 -31.97 34.74
CA SER A 78 1.76 -31.59 36.05
C SER A 78 1.68 -30.09 36.38
N ASP A 79 1.53 -29.22 35.38
CA ASP A 79 1.49 -27.75 35.56
C ASP A 79 0.36 -27.02 34.80
N ASN A 80 -0.35 -27.74 33.92
CA ASN A 80 -1.67 -27.42 33.35
C ASN A 80 -1.60 -26.52 32.08
N ASP A 81 -0.63 -26.78 31.20
CA ASP A 81 -0.53 -26.16 29.87
C ASP A 81 -1.31 -26.92 28.76
N GLY A 82 -1.56 -28.22 28.95
CA GLY A 82 -2.25 -29.09 27.99
C GLY A 82 -1.36 -30.08 27.22
N VAL A 83 -0.07 -30.21 27.55
CA VAL A 83 0.82 -31.28 27.09
C VAL A 83 0.93 -32.37 28.17
N GLY A 84 1.18 -33.62 27.78
CA GLY A 84 1.27 -34.75 28.70
C GLY A 84 2.68 -34.98 29.25
N ASP A 85 2.78 -35.33 30.55
CA ASP A 85 4.02 -35.53 31.31
C ASP A 85 5.06 -36.48 30.65
N ASN A 86 4.68 -37.34 29.69
CA ASN A 86 5.62 -38.24 28.98
C ASN A 86 6.07 -37.72 27.60
N SER A 87 5.39 -36.70 27.05
CA SER A 87 5.69 -36.07 25.76
C SER A 87 6.34 -34.70 25.91
N ASP A 88 6.04 -34.01 27.00
CA ASP A 88 6.63 -32.73 27.40
C ASP A 88 8.12 -32.87 27.80
N ALA A 89 8.96 -31.97 27.29
CA ALA A 89 10.39 -31.89 27.60
C ALA A 89 10.67 -31.27 28.99
N PHE A 90 9.78 -30.42 29.51
CA PHE A 90 9.90 -29.69 30.77
C PHE A 90 8.66 -29.81 31.72
N PRO A 91 8.23 -31.02 32.18
CA PRO A 91 6.93 -31.28 32.87
C PRO A 91 6.65 -30.66 34.26
N ASN A 92 7.18 -29.48 34.54
CA ASN A 92 6.93 -28.66 35.74
C ASN A 92 7.01 -27.15 35.40
N ASN A 93 6.94 -26.77 34.12
CA ASN A 93 7.19 -25.43 33.60
C ASN A 93 6.35 -25.10 32.35
N GLY A 94 5.02 -25.18 32.44
CA GLY A 94 4.01 -24.88 31.38
C GLY A 94 3.99 -23.47 30.75
N THR A 95 5.16 -22.96 30.38
CA THR A 95 5.45 -21.96 29.36
C THR A 95 6.51 -22.46 28.36
N GLU A 96 6.97 -23.71 28.52
CA GLU A 96 8.04 -24.40 27.79
C GLU A 96 7.68 -25.89 27.78
N TRP A 97 7.60 -26.53 26.59
CA TRP A 97 7.21 -27.93 26.46
C TRP A 97 8.00 -28.71 25.38
N ASP A 98 8.74 -28.01 24.49
CA ASP A 98 9.57 -28.63 23.44
C ASP A 98 11.06 -28.20 23.58
N ASP A 99 11.97 -29.10 23.19
CA ASP A 99 13.44 -28.94 23.19
C ASP A 99 13.92 -29.32 21.79
N ARG A 100 13.59 -28.46 20.82
CA ARG A 100 13.54 -28.81 19.37
C ARG A 100 14.90 -29.21 18.79
N ASP A 101 15.99 -28.69 19.33
CA ASP A 101 17.36 -28.96 18.89
C ASP A 101 18.22 -29.74 19.90
N GLY A 102 17.75 -29.92 21.14
CA GLY A 102 18.43 -30.66 22.20
C GLY A 102 19.49 -29.86 22.96
N ASP A 103 19.40 -28.53 22.95
CA ASP A 103 20.13 -27.57 23.78
C ASP A 103 19.89 -27.79 25.29
N GLY A 104 18.62 -28.02 25.66
CA GLY A 104 18.15 -28.10 27.05
C GLY A 104 17.44 -26.84 27.58
N LEU A 105 16.94 -25.99 26.69
CA LEU A 105 16.08 -24.81 26.96
C LEU A 105 14.75 -24.95 26.20
N GLY A 106 13.66 -24.40 26.75
CA GLY A 106 12.35 -24.50 26.12
C GLY A 106 12.19 -23.62 24.88
N SER A 107 11.94 -24.26 23.75
CA SER A 107 11.84 -23.66 22.41
C SER A 107 10.60 -22.75 22.19
N GLU A 108 9.81 -22.53 23.25
CA GLU A 108 8.66 -21.63 23.31
C GLU A 108 9.00 -20.22 23.81
N THR A 109 9.78 -20.12 24.91
CA THR A 109 9.96 -18.85 25.65
C THR A 109 11.32 -18.67 26.35
N ALA A 110 12.17 -19.69 26.41
CA ALA A 110 13.49 -19.62 27.07
C ALA A 110 14.68 -19.62 26.10
N ASP A 111 14.43 -19.90 24.83
CA ASP A 111 15.43 -20.04 23.78
C ASP A 111 15.30 -18.93 22.72
N ASN A 112 16.42 -18.25 22.40
CA ASN A 112 16.52 -17.23 21.36
C ASN A 112 17.04 -17.76 20.00
N CYS A 113 17.45 -19.03 19.90
CA CYS A 113 17.62 -19.74 18.63
C CYS A 113 16.88 -21.10 18.61
N PRO A 114 15.53 -21.13 18.66
CA PRO A 114 14.70 -22.35 18.87
C PRO A 114 14.81 -23.52 17.87
N ASP A 115 15.77 -23.50 16.96
CA ASP A 115 16.07 -24.54 15.98
C ASP A 115 17.61 -24.74 15.79
N ILE A 116 18.48 -24.04 16.54
CA ILE A 116 19.96 -24.05 16.40
C ILE A 116 20.69 -23.94 17.77
N ALA A 117 20.89 -25.09 18.40
CA ALA A 117 21.35 -25.25 19.80
C ALA A 117 22.50 -24.31 20.23
N ASN A 118 22.16 -23.34 21.08
CA ASN A 118 23.06 -22.29 21.57
C ASN A 118 22.98 -22.10 23.12
N PRO A 119 23.43 -23.06 23.98
CA PRO A 119 23.12 -23.05 25.43
C PRO A 119 23.79 -21.94 26.27
N ALA A 120 24.41 -20.97 25.60
CA ALA A 120 24.90 -19.73 26.15
C ALA A 120 23.87 -18.58 26.08
N GLN A 121 22.86 -18.68 25.21
CA GLN A 121 21.83 -17.65 24.95
C GLN A 121 22.47 -16.28 24.78
N ALA A 122 23.35 -16.21 23.78
CA ALA A 122 24.02 -14.98 23.38
C ALA A 122 23.06 -14.18 22.49
N ASP A 123 23.00 -12.87 22.75
CA ASP A 123 22.08 -11.88 22.20
C ASP A 123 22.83 -10.54 22.30
N LEU A 124 23.62 -10.22 21.26
CA LEU A 124 24.51 -9.06 21.28
C LEU A 124 23.77 -7.73 20.99
N ASP A 125 23.03 -7.62 19.89
CA ASP A 125 22.27 -6.40 19.54
C ASP A 125 21.08 -6.12 20.48
N ASN A 126 20.52 -7.17 21.11
CA ASN A 126 19.37 -7.17 22.00
C ASN A 126 17.96 -7.16 21.36
N ASP A 127 17.80 -7.64 20.12
CA ASP A 127 16.53 -7.89 19.40
C ASP A 127 15.70 -9.05 20.00
N GLY A 128 16.33 -10.19 20.30
CA GLY A 128 15.64 -11.41 20.77
C GLY A 128 15.82 -12.65 19.89
N ILE A 129 16.47 -12.54 18.74
CA ILE A 129 17.25 -13.59 18.07
C ILE A 129 18.58 -13.78 18.87
N GLY A 130 19.48 -14.68 18.45
CA GLY A 130 20.80 -14.82 19.08
C GLY A 130 21.95 -15.03 18.10
N ASP A 131 23.19 -14.78 18.56
CA ASP A 131 24.49 -14.78 17.84
C ASP A 131 24.85 -16.08 17.05
N VAL A 132 23.92 -17.03 16.93
CA VAL A 132 24.08 -18.33 16.26
C VAL A 132 23.01 -18.54 15.18
N CYS A 133 21.97 -17.71 15.16
CA CYS A 133 20.85 -17.74 14.22
C CYS A 133 20.48 -16.35 13.65
N ASP A 134 21.22 -15.29 13.99
CA ASP A 134 21.15 -13.98 13.33
C ASP A 134 22.04 -13.90 12.08
N ASP A 135 21.84 -12.85 11.28
CA ASP A 135 22.66 -12.44 10.12
C ASP A 135 23.35 -11.06 10.35
N ASP A 136 23.06 -10.34 11.44
CA ASP A 136 23.57 -9.01 11.83
C ASP A 136 23.78 -8.94 13.36
N ASP A 137 24.81 -9.62 13.89
CA ASP A 137 25.02 -9.87 15.34
C ASP A 137 25.00 -8.58 16.21
N ASP A 138 25.33 -7.40 15.67
CA ASP A 138 25.38 -6.15 16.44
C ASP A 138 24.31 -5.09 16.07
N GLY A 139 23.42 -5.41 15.13
CA GLY A 139 22.18 -4.69 14.83
C GLY A 139 22.39 -3.34 14.14
N ASP A 140 23.41 -3.23 13.29
CA ASP A 140 23.80 -1.98 12.64
C ASP A 140 23.39 -1.87 11.15
N GLY A 141 22.77 -2.91 10.61
CA GLY A 141 22.31 -2.96 9.23
C GLY A 141 23.40 -3.32 8.24
N LEU A 142 24.52 -3.88 8.70
CA LEU A 142 25.52 -4.59 7.94
C LEU A 142 25.43 -6.08 8.30
N THR A 143 25.46 -6.99 7.33
CA THR A 143 25.44 -8.42 7.68
C THR A 143 26.82 -8.95 8.04
N ASP A 144 26.85 -9.89 8.98
CA ASP A 144 28.03 -10.63 9.47
C ASP A 144 28.92 -11.14 8.33
N VAL A 145 28.26 -11.64 7.30
CA VAL A 145 28.85 -12.18 6.08
C VAL A 145 29.48 -11.07 5.23
N TRP A 146 28.85 -9.91 5.09
CA TRP A 146 29.41 -8.79 4.33
C TRP A 146 30.65 -8.22 5.04
N GLU A 147 30.54 -7.99 6.34
CA GLU A 147 31.63 -7.51 7.18
C GLU A 147 32.85 -8.44 7.19
N THR A 148 32.62 -9.74 7.43
CA THR A 148 33.66 -10.77 7.39
C THR A 148 34.35 -10.83 6.01
N ASN A 149 33.61 -10.59 4.92
CA ASN A 149 34.18 -10.57 3.57
C ASN A 149 35.11 -9.36 3.31
N PHE A 150 34.83 -8.20 3.92
CA PHE A 150 35.69 -7.02 3.81
C PHE A 150 36.74 -6.87 4.93
N GLY A 151 36.65 -7.70 5.98
CA GLY A 151 37.58 -7.70 7.10
C GLY A 151 37.28 -6.66 8.16
N LEU A 152 36.00 -6.34 8.33
CA LEU A 152 35.44 -5.60 9.46
C LEU A 152 35.24 -6.57 10.65
N ASP A 153 34.46 -6.20 11.66
CA ASP A 153 34.38 -6.92 12.95
C ASP A 153 32.91 -7.00 13.37
N PRO A 154 32.18 -8.09 13.02
CA PRO A 154 30.70 -8.20 13.15
C PRO A 154 30.10 -8.10 14.56
N LEU A 155 30.95 -7.87 15.56
CA LEU A 155 30.59 -7.74 16.97
C LEU A 155 30.85 -6.30 17.45
N SER A 156 30.84 -5.32 16.55
CA SER A 156 31.28 -3.94 16.79
C SER A 156 30.78 -2.89 15.77
N SER A 157 29.51 -2.48 15.89
CA SER A 157 28.83 -1.42 15.13
C SER A 157 29.75 -0.38 14.47
N ASN A 158 29.78 -0.45 13.14
CA ASN A 158 30.69 0.27 12.26
C ASN A 158 30.05 0.79 10.94
N GLN A 159 28.74 0.68 10.75
CA GLN A 159 27.87 1.32 9.74
C GLN A 159 28.28 2.75 9.35
N TYR A 160 28.74 3.55 10.33
CA TYR A 160 29.14 4.96 10.19
C TYR A 160 30.66 5.18 10.02
N GLN A 161 31.47 4.12 9.96
CA GLN A 161 32.92 4.23 9.73
C GLN A 161 33.23 4.39 8.23
N ASP A 162 34.32 5.09 7.94
CA ASP A 162 34.88 5.39 6.62
C ASP A 162 36.34 4.86 6.64
N PRO A 163 36.58 3.57 6.30
CA PRO A 163 37.87 2.94 6.57
C PRO A 163 38.97 3.31 5.57
N ASP A 164 38.61 3.69 4.34
CA ASP A 164 39.54 4.02 3.27
C ASP A 164 39.67 5.52 2.94
N LEU A 165 38.75 6.34 3.47
CA LEU A 165 38.71 7.81 3.40
C LEU A 165 38.29 8.36 2.02
N ASP A 166 37.43 7.63 1.31
CA ASP A 166 36.62 8.06 0.16
C ASP A 166 35.60 9.16 0.55
N GLY A 167 34.93 9.00 1.70
CA GLY A 167 33.91 9.91 2.23
C GLY A 167 32.47 9.37 2.27
N ARG A 168 32.23 8.11 1.87
CA ARG A 168 31.06 7.31 2.25
C ARG A 168 31.29 6.62 3.60
N SER A 169 30.31 5.85 4.07
CA SER A 169 30.47 4.94 5.20
C SER A 169 30.05 3.53 4.84
N ASN A 170 30.50 2.55 5.63
CA ASN A 170 30.24 1.12 5.40
C ASN A 170 28.78 0.83 5.00
N PHE A 171 27.80 1.41 5.70
CA PHE A 171 26.37 1.25 5.38
C PHE A 171 25.96 1.77 4.00
N VAL A 172 26.50 2.92 3.57
CA VAL A 172 26.25 3.47 2.23
C VAL A 172 26.89 2.58 1.16
N GLU A 173 28.03 1.97 1.44
CA GLU A 173 28.73 1.08 0.51
C GLU A 173 28.10 -0.31 0.44
N PHE A 174 27.59 -0.83 1.55
CA PHE A 174 26.71 -2.00 1.61
C PHE A 174 25.48 -1.83 0.72
N LEU A 175 24.72 -0.75 0.92
CA LEU A 175 23.53 -0.43 0.13
C LEU A 175 23.82 -0.18 -1.36
N THR A 176 25.03 0.27 -1.73
CA THR A 176 25.40 0.57 -3.12
C THR A 176 26.29 -0.50 -3.78
N GLY A 177 26.59 -1.61 -3.09
CA GLY A 177 27.40 -2.71 -3.62
C GLY A 177 28.89 -2.40 -3.83
N HIS A 178 29.41 -1.40 -3.13
CA HIS A 178 30.81 -0.95 -3.20
C HIS A 178 31.65 -1.50 -2.03
N SER A 179 32.98 -1.39 -2.14
CA SER A 179 33.93 -2.01 -1.20
C SER A 179 34.50 -1.00 -0.18
N PRO A 180 34.21 -1.13 1.13
CA PRO A 180 34.62 -0.21 2.21
C PRO A 180 36.13 -0.18 2.53
N VAL A 181 36.95 -0.68 1.60
CA VAL A 181 38.40 -0.77 1.66
C VAL A 181 39.05 -0.39 0.30
N SER A 182 38.27 0.12 -0.67
CA SER A 182 38.66 0.37 -2.06
C SER A 182 38.21 1.73 -2.64
N LYS A 183 38.84 2.81 -2.16
CA LYS A 183 38.83 4.20 -2.69
C LYS A 183 39.29 4.40 -4.15
N GLU A 184 39.20 3.37 -5.00
CA GLU A 184 39.32 3.45 -6.46
C GLU A 184 38.01 3.09 -7.18
N ASP A 185 36.95 2.72 -6.43
CA ASP A 185 35.67 2.25 -6.96
C ASP A 185 34.76 3.38 -7.46
N PHE A 186 35.05 4.65 -7.12
CA PHE A 186 34.34 5.84 -7.60
C PHE A 186 35.22 6.76 -8.49
N PRO A 187 34.69 7.35 -9.59
CA PRO A 187 35.47 8.14 -10.54
C PRO A 187 35.84 9.55 -10.03
N SER A 188 37.11 9.92 -10.20
CA SER A 188 37.67 11.17 -9.63
C SER A 188 37.26 12.47 -10.36
N LEU A 189 37.21 13.57 -9.61
CA LEU A 189 36.81 14.92 -10.06
C LEU A 189 37.68 15.50 -11.21
N VAL A 190 37.06 15.85 -12.34
CA VAL A 190 37.70 16.53 -13.49
C VAL A 190 37.19 17.95 -13.66
N ILE A 191 38.11 18.94 -13.70
CA ILE A 191 37.78 20.37 -13.84
C ILE A 191 38.29 20.92 -15.18
N TYR A 192 37.37 21.31 -16.06
CA TYR A 192 37.69 22.04 -17.28
C TYR A 192 37.50 23.55 -17.12
N SER A 193 38.42 24.34 -17.68
CA SER A 193 38.26 25.80 -17.83
C SER A 193 38.32 26.18 -19.31
N ARG A 194 37.50 27.15 -19.74
CA ARG A 194 37.68 27.86 -21.02
C ARG A 194 37.95 29.35 -20.76
N PHE A 195 38.78 29.94 -21.62
CA PHE A 195 39.04 31.39 -21.71
C PHE A 195 39.90 32.06 -20.61
N ILE A 196 40.91 31.37 -20.06
CA ILE A 196 42.02 32.01 -19.31
C ILE A 196 43.25 32.15 -20.22
N THR A 197 43.52 33.37 -20.70
CA THR A 197 44.63 33.67 -21.63
C THR A 197 45.96 34.02 -20.95
N SER A 198 46.05 33.86 -19.62
CA SER A 198 47.28 34.06 -18.83
C SER A 198 47.14 33.39 -17.46
N PRO A 199 48.11 32.58 -17.01
CA PRO A 199 47.91 31.68 -15.88
C PRO A 199 47.78 32.40 -14.53
N VAL A 200 46.96 31.81 -13.65
CA VAL A 200 46.70 32.27 -12.28
C VAL A 200 47.00 31.12 -11.32
N THR A 201 47.76 31.41 -10.26
CA THR A 201 48.15 30.42 -9.24
C THR A 201 47.27 30.59 -8.00
N LEU A 202 46.50 29.55 -7.66
CA LEU A 202 45.74 29.43 -6.41
C LEU A 202 46.51 28.57 -5.39
N VAL A 203 46.25 28.80 -4.11
CA VAL A 203 46.79 28.00 -3.00
C VAL A 203 45.67 27.64 -2.02
N ILE A 204 45.60 26.36 -1.65
CA ILE A 204 44.61 25.79 -0.73
C ILE A 204 45.32 25.46 0.60
N ASP A 205 44.84 26.05 1.70
CA ASP A 205 45.33 25.91 3.08
C ASP A 205 46.84 26.08 3.29
N ASN A 206 47.48 26.81 2.38
CA ASN A 206 48.94 26.97 2.31
C ASN A 206 49.72 25.66 2.08
N LYS A 207 49.04 24.58 1.70
CA LYS A 207 49.62 23.25 1.48
C LYS A 207 49.64 22.88 -0.01
N TYR A 208 48.51 23.04 -0.71
CA TYR A 208 48.38 22.67 -2.13
C TYR A 208 48.42 23.91 -3.02
N THR A 209 48.92 23.78 -4.24
CA THR A 209 49.08 24.87 -5.21
C THR A 209 48.53 24.42 -6.56
N VAL A 210 47.65 25.24 -7.17
CA VAL A 210 46.96 24.92 -8.44
C VAL A 210 47.26 26.04 -9.43
N ASP A 211 47.92 25.71 -10.55
CA ASP A 211 48.13 26.61 -11.69
C ASP A 211 47.04 26.37 -12.74
N ILE A 212 46.17 27.36 -12.96
CA ILE A 212 45.13 27.30 -13.99
C ILE A 212 45.68 27.89 -15.29
N THR A 213 45.56 27.17 -16.41
CA THR A 213 46.19 27.51 -17.69
C THR A 213 45.19 27.55 -18.86
N GLU A 214 45.63 28.00 -20.03
CA GLU A 214 44.78 28.13 -21.23
C GLU A 214 44.24 26.77 -21.73
N ASP A 215 45.00 25.69 -21.51
CA ASP A 215 44.62 24.30 -21.84
C ASP A 215 43.80 23.61 -20.72
N GLY A 216 43.47 24.30 -19.63
CA GLY A 216 42.81 23.73 -18.45
C GLY A 216 43.70 23.64 -17.21
N ILE A 217 43.29 22.79 -16.26
CA ILE A 217 44.09 22.39 -15.08
C ILE A 217 44.89 21.14 -15.44
N ARG A 218 46.18 21.11 -15.07
CA ARG A 218 46.97 19.86 -15.07
C ARG A 218 46.69 19.10 -13.78
N GLU A 219 46.45 17.79 -13.90
CA GLU A 219 46.07 16.87 -12.82
C GLU A 219 46.89 17.05 -11.53
N ILE A 220 46.19 17.01 -10.39
CA ILE A 220 46.77 16.98 -9.04
C ILE A 220 46.02 15.91 -8.25
N ASN A 221 46.50 14.67 -8.28
CA ASN A 221 45.87 13.48 -7.68
C ASN A 221 45.98 13.45 -6.14
N GLN A 222 45.86 14.61 -5.47
CA GLN A 222 46.14 14.82 -4.03
C GLN A 222 45.31 15.97 -3.41
N ILE A 223 44.05 16.15 -3.82
CA ILE A 223 43.09 17.05 -3.17
C ILE A 223 41.98 16.19 -2.53
N PRO A 224 41.59 16.38 -1.26
CA PRO A 224 40.49 15.65 -0.64
C PRO A 224 39.14 15.91 -1.34
N HIS A 225 38.21 14.95 -1.26
CA HIS A 225 36.92 15.04 -1.94
C HIS A 225 35.95 16.04 -1.28
N GLN A 226 36.02 16.23 0.05
CA GLN A 226 35.29 17.31 0.71
C GLN A 226 36.01 18.67 0.59
N PHE A 227 35.24 19.72 0.23
CA PHE A 227 35.77 21.08 0.01
C PHE A 227 35.45 22.09 1.14
N ASP A 228 34.74 21.69 2.20
CA ASP A 228 34.34 22.64 3.25
C ASP A 228 35.44 22.91 4.30
N GLY A 229 35.34 24.05 4.99
CA GLY A 229 36.36 24.55 5.92
C GLY A 229 37.68 25.03 5.26
N HIS A 230 38.02 24.51 4.08
CA HIS A 230 39.25 24.75 3.34
C HIS A 230 39.45 26.22 2.88
N LYS A 231 40.65 26.77 3.09
CA LYS A 231 40.97 28.19 2.81
C LYS A 231 41.79 28.36 1.54
N VAL A 232 41.09 28.64 0.44
CA VAL A 232 41.68 28.97 -0.85
C VAL A 232 42.07 30.46 -0.92
N ARG A 233 43.22 30.78 -1.54
CA ARG A 233 43.64 32.16 -1.86
C ARG A 233 44.41 32.26 -3.17
N ILE A 234 44.30 33.40 -3.85
CA ILE A 234 45.15 33.74 -5.00
C ILE A 234 46.57 34.01 -4.50
N GLN A 235 47.56 33.26 -5.00
CA GLN A 235 48.97 33.45 -4.67
C GLN A 235 49.68 34.36 -5.69
N LYS A 236 49.28 34.30 -6.97
CA LYS A 236 49.96 35.00 -8.07
C LYS A 236 49.00 35.34 -9.21
N GLN A 237 49.06 36.59 -9.68
CA GLN A 237 48.30 37.10 -10.83
C GLN A 237 49.19 38.00 -11.70
N PRO A 238 48.90 38.16 -13.01
CA PRO A 238 49.64 39.06 -13.90
C PRO A 238 49.60 40.54 -13.47
N ALA A 239 50.67 41.29 -13.74
CA ALA A 239 50.74 42.72 -13.41
C ALA A 239 49.73 43.52 -14.25
N GLY A 240 48.74 44.12 -13.58
CA GLY A 240 47.63 44.84 -14.21
C GLY A 240 46.30 44.06 -14.24
N LEU A 241 46.31 42.77 -13.88
CA LEU A 241 45.11 42.00 -13.58
C LEU A 241 44.86 42.05 -12.06
N SER A 242 43.62 42.31 -11.65
CA SER A 242 43.18 42.17 -10.27
C SER A 242 41.98 41.24 -10.23
N CYS A 243 42.11 40.13 -9.48
CA CYS A 243 41.04 39.15 -9.31
C CYS A 243 40.62 39.04 -7.84
N SER A 244 39.38 38.65 -7.63
CA SER A 244 38.74 38.44 -6.33
C SER A 244 37.90 37.18 -6.37
N MET A 245 37.88 36.43 -5.27
CA MET A 245 37.07 35.23 -5.10
C MET A 245 35.87 35.50 -4.20
N SER A 246 34.73 34.90 -4.54
CA SER A 246 33.52 34.83 -3.71
C SER A 246 33.11 33.37 -3.52
N LYS A 247 32.69 33.01 -2.30
CA LYS A 247 31.80 31.84 -2.13
C LYS A 247 30.46 32.23 -2.74
N VAL A 248 29.90 31.35 -3.57
CA VAL A 248 28.50 31.44 -4.00
C VAL A 248 27.78 30.27 -3.35
N ASN A 249 26.86 30.55 -2.44
CA ASN A 249 25.84 29.58 -2.09
C ASN A 249 24.83 29.60 -3.25
N LEU A 250 24.55 28.43 -3.80
CA LEU A 250 23.34 28.18 -4.57
C LEU A 250 22.41 27.42 -3.63
N GLU A 251 21.12 27.76 -3.65
CA GLU A 251 20.08 26.98 -2.98
C GLU A 251 19.76 25.73 -3.81
N PRO A 252 19.34 24.62 -3.19
CA PRO A 252 19.04 23.39 -3.91
C PRO A 252 17.81 23.59 -4.80
N GLN A 253 17.97 23.27 -6.09
CA GLN A 253 16.90 23.21 -7.09
C GLN A 253 17.14 21.96 -7.94
N ASN A 254 16.14 21.07 -7.94
CA ASN A 254 15.95 19.87 -8.77
C ASN A 254 17.21 19.05 -9.12
N ILE A 255 17.59 18.16 -8.18
CA ILE A 255 18.26 16.88 -8.47
C ILE A 255 17.52 15.83 -7.62
N THR A 256 17.25 14.65 -8.19
CA THR A 256 16.68 13.50 -7.47
C THR A 256 17.63 12.96 -6.39
N SER A 257 17.11 12.11 -5.51
CA SER A 257 17.72 11.69 -4.24
C SER A 257 18.96 10.82 -4.38
N GLU A 258 20.14 11.42 -4.60
CA GLU A 258 21.43 10.76 -4.28
C GLU A 258 22.64 11.71 -4.07
N TYR A 259 22.65 12.94 -4.60
CA TYR A 259 23.87 13.79 -4.63
C TYR A 259 23.72 15.14 -3.90
N ASN A 260 23.94 15.14 -2.59
CA ASN A 260 23.97 16.37 -1.79
C ASN A 260 25.36 17.08 -1.80
N HIS A 261 25.36 18.42 -1.66
CA HIS A 261 26.52 19.30 -1.42
C HIS A 261 27.44 19.76 -2.59
N VAL A 262 26.89 20.36 -3.65
CA VAL A 262 27.69 21.18 -4.59
C VAL A 262 27.89 22.61 -4.07
N LYS A 263 29.13 23.03 -3.77
CA LYS A 263 29.49 24.41 -3.35
C LYS A 263 30.42 25.08 -4.36
N VAL A 264 29.97 26.18 -5.00
CA VAL A 264 30.68 26.82 -6.12
C VAL A 264 31.61 27.97 -5.67
N LEU A 265 32.83 27.97 -6.19
CA LEU A 265 33.84 29.04 -6.01
C LEU A 265 33.92 29.91 -7.26
N GLN A 266 33.47 31.17 -7.19
CA GLN A 266 33.51 32.09 -8.31
C GLN A 266 34.78 32.96 -8.27
N LEU A 267 35.49 33.05 -9.41
CA LEU A 267 36.68 33.88 -9.59
C LEU A 267 36.38 35.03 -10.56
N SER A 268 36.20 36.24 -10.03
CA SER A 268 35.94 37.45 -10.83
C SER A 268 37.23 38.27 -11.03
N CYS A 269 37.47 38.76 -12.24
CA CYS A 269 38.65 39.57 -12.57
C CYS A 269 38.26 40.91 -13.24
N THR A 270 39.03 41.97 -13.01
CA THR A 270 38.69 43.38 -13.30
C THR A 270 38.46 43.82 -14.76
N ASN A 271 38.16 42.90 -15.68
CA ASN A 271 37.63 43.23 -17.02
C ASN A 271 36.66 42.17 -17.61
N ARG A 272 36.29 41.11 -16.85
CA ARG A 272 35.24 40.13 -17.20
C ARG A 272 34.90 39.26 -15.98
N SER A 273 33.61 39.04 -15.75
CA SER A 273 33.13 37.92 -14.93
C SER A 273 33.18 36.64 -15.75
N TYR A 274 33.43 35.51 -15.08
CA TYR A 274 33.41 34.18 -15.69
C TYR A 274 32.55 33.26 -14.83
N HIS A 275 31.76 32.42 -15.49
CA HIS A 275 30.91 31.40 -14.87
C HIS A 275 31.54 30.03 -15.14
N LEU A 276 31.50 29.13 -14.16
CA LEU A 276 31.69 27.69 -14.37
C LEU A 276 30.29 27.07 -14.30
N GLU A 277 29.77 26.66 -15.45
CA GLU A 277 28.45 26.06 -15.60
C GLU A 277 28.57 24.77 -16.42
N LYS A 278 27.99 23.67 -15.90
CA LYS A 278 27.59 22.52 -16.71
C LYS A 278 26.32 22.95 -17.43
N MET A 279 26.40 23.22 -18.73
CA MET A 279 25.25 23.71 -19.51
C MET A 279 24.78 22.63 -20.49
N SER A 280 23.72 21.93 -20.11
CA SER A 280 22.75 21.38 -21.05
C SER A 280 21.74 22.49 -21.39
N VAL A 281 21.48 22.69 -22.69
CA VAL A 281 20.38 23.45 -23.34
C VAL A 281 19.95 24.78 -22.69
N SER A 282 20.14 25.89 -23.42
CA SER A 282 19.51 27.18 -23.09
C SER A 282 17.98 27.08 -23.18
N THR A 283 17.21 27.69 -22.29
CA THR A 283 16.78 29.09 -22.48
C THR A 283 17.00 29.97 -21.22
N GLN A 284 16.21 31.03 -21.04
CA GLN A 284 16.40 32.05 -20.00
C GLN A 284 15.82 31.58 -18.66
N SER A 285 16.51 31.84 -17.56
CA SER A 285 16.11 31.37 -16.22
C SER A 285 14.67 31.75 -15.85
N PRO A 286 13.78 30.77 -15.62
CA PRO A 286 12.48 31.04 -15.01
C PRO A 286 12.60 31.41 -13.53
N SER A 287 11.53 31.95 -12.96
CA SER A 287 11.42 32.19 -11.52
C SER A 287 10.58 31.09 -10.90
N ILE A 288 11.16 30.36 -9.93
CA ILE A 288 10.52 29.17 -9.35
C ILE A 288 9.65 29.57 -8.15
N VAL A 289 8.43 29.03 -8.13
CA VAL A 289 7.40 29.12 -7.10
C VAL A 289 7.17 27.70 -6.55
N LYS A 290 6.81 27.62 -5.27
CA LYS A 290 6.32 26.38 -4.67
C LYS A 290 5.06 26.67 -3.84
N GLY A 291 4.12 25.74 -3.81
CA GLY A 291 2.88 25.81 -3.02
C GLY A 291 2.35 24.43 -2.67
N ILE A 292 1.29 24.37 -1.86
CA ILE A 292 0.53 23.15 -1.57
C ILE A 292 -0.90 23.44 -2.03
N ILE A 293 -1.48 22.52 -2.78
CA ILE A 293 -2.90 22.53 -3.15
C ILE A 293 -3.59 21.44 -2.33
N ASP A 294 -4.66 21.82 -1.65
CA ASP A 294 -5.61 20.91 -1.01
C ASP A 294 -6.67 20.53 -2.05
N VAL A 295 -6.95 19.23 -2.22
CA VAL A 295 -7.97 18.73 -3.16
C VAL A 295 -9.06 17.92 -2.44
N ASP A 296 -8.95 17.71 -1.12
CA ASP A 296 -9.99 17.07 -0.32
C ASP A 296 -11.06 18.07 0.16
N ALA A 297 -12.33 17.65 0.08
CA ALA A 297 -13.49 18.46 0.44
C ALA A 297 -13.69 18.49 1.97
N HIS A 298 -12.83 19.26 2.63
CA HIS A 298 -12.51 19.15 4.06
C HIS A 298 -13.67 19.10 5.08
N THR A 299 -13.39 18.39 6.18
CA THR A 299 -14.35 17.75 7.11
C THR A 299 -14.83 18.66 8.27
N PRO A 300 -15.76 18.21 9.17
CA PRO A 300 -15.31 17.44 10.35
C PRO A 300 -16.30 16.39 10.98
N SER A 301 -15.70 15.30 11.49
CA SER A 301 -16.02 14.51 12.71
C SER A 301 -17.45 14.00 13.07
N LEU A 302 -17.59 12.65 13.02
CA LEU A 302 -17.84 11.73 14.17
C LEU A 302 -19.26 11.53 14.82
N LEU A 303 -19.88 10.39 14.43
CA LEU A 303 -20.75 9.41 15.18
C LEU A 303 -22.04 9.80 15.96
N ILE A 304 -23.10 9.00 15.75
CA ILE A 304 -23.69 8.02 16.71
C ILE A 304 -24.88 7.26 16.07
N GLU A 305 -25.03 5.95 16.34
CA GLU A 305 -26.21 5.14 15.98
C GLU A 305 -27.36 5.23 17.01
N ASP A 306 -28.60 5.01 16.56
CA ASP A 306 -29.81 4.87 17.38
C ASP A 306 -30.20 3.39 17.58
N ALA A 307 -30.57 3.02 18.80
CA ALA A 307 -30.78 1.63 19.23
C ALA A 307 -32.13 1.00 18.77
N THR A 308 -32.63 1.32 17.57
CA THR A 308 -33.89 0.79 17.03
C THR A 308 -33.81 0.07 15.68
N GLY A 309 -32.63 -0.02 15.05
CA GLY A 309 -32.34 -1.01 14.01
C GLY A 309 -33.25 -0.98 12.77
N ASN A 310 -33.54 0.21 12.23
CA ASN A 310 -34.35 0.38 11.01
C ASN A 310 -33.67 1.37 10.04
N VAL A 311 -33.01 0.84 9.00
CA VAL A 311 -32.51 1.66 7.88
C VAL A 311 -33.68 2.00 6.95
N ASN A 312 -33.91 3.30 6.70
CA ASN A 312 -34.83 3.80 5.67
C ASN A 312 -34.51 5.26 5.31
N GLN A 313 -33.68 5.46 4.29
CA GLN A 313 -33.81 6.58 3.34
C GLN A 313 -32.95 6.38 2.10
N ASN A 314 -33.33 7.06 1.03
CA ASN A 314 -32.65 7.04 -0.26
C ASN A 314 -31.77 8.30 -0.42
N SER A 315 -30.86 8.24 -1.40
CA SER A 315 -30.26 9.39 -2.10
C SER A 315 -29.16 10.18 -1.38
N TYR A 316 -28.06 10.38 -2.12
CA TYR A 316 -26.95 11.31 -1.85
C TYR A 316 -26.24 11.17 -0.49
N GLY A 317 -25.65 9.98 -0.32
CA GLY A 317 -24.62 9.68 0.68
C GLY A 317 -23.34 9.08 0.08
N LYS A 318 -23.06 9.27 -1.22
CA LYS A 318 -21.73 8.95 -1.78
C LYS A 318 -20.73 9.87 -1.08
N ARG A 319 -19.86 9.29 -0.25
CA ARG A 319 -18.50 9.78 -0.11
C ARG A 319 -17.93 9.71 -1.54
N LEU A 320 -17.45 10.82 -2.10
CA LEU A 320 -16.49 10.69 -3.20
C LEU A 320 -15.32 9.90 -2.62
N ALA A 321 -14.80 8.92 -3.36
CA ALA A 321 -13.49 8.40 -3.02
C ALA A 321 -12.48 9.55 -3.15
N PRO A 322 -11.36 9.54 -2.42
CA PRO A 322 -10.22 10.35 -2.81
C PRO A 322 -9.92 10.10 -4.28
N VAL A 323 -9.64 11.16 -5.04
CA VAL A 323 -9.32 11.05 -6.47
C VAL A 323 -7.86 10.57 -6.57
N PHE A 324 -7.67 9.27 -6.35
CA PHE A 324 -6.43 8.59 -6.63
C PHE A 324 -6.17 8.62 -8.13
N GLY A 325 -4.94 8.97 -8.53
CA GLY A 325 -4.53 8.99 -9.94
C GLY A 325 -4.34 10.37 -10.57
N LEU A 326 -4.52 11.48 -9.84
CA LEU A 326 -4.15 12.80 -10.38
C LEU A 326 -2.64 12.86 -10.69
N ASN A 327 -2.32 13.28 -11.91
CA ASN A 327 -0.97 13.37 -12.46
C ASN A 327 -0.69 14.81 -12.97
N ASP A 328 0.52 15.08 -13.45
CA ASP A 328 0.95 16.42 -13.90
C ASP A 328 0.09 17.04 -15.02
N SER A 329 -0.72 16.25 -15.76
CA SER A 329 -1.69 16.76 -16.74
C SER A 329 -3.07 17.12 -16.17
N ASP A 330 -3.47 16.59 -15.00
CA ASP A 330 -4.76 16.91 -14.36
C ASP A 330 -4.77 18.29 -13.67
N PHE A 331 -3.66 19.04 -13.72
CA PHE A 331 -3.56 20.40 -13.20
C PHE A 331 -3.36 21.38 -14.36
N TYR A 332 -3.77 22.64 -14.19
CA TYR A 332 -3.38 23.75 -15.08
C TYR A 332 -2.88 25.00 -14.32
N VAL A 333 -2.10 25.85 -15.01
CA VAL A 333 -1.69 27.18 -14.51
C VAL A 333 -2.05 28.25 -15.53
N LEU A 334 -2.70 29.33 -15.05
CA LEU A 334 -2.97 30.53 -15.84
C LEU A 334 -2.12 31.70 -15.35
N GLU A 335 -1.53 32.47 -16.27
CA GLU A 335 -0.94 33.77 -15.95
C GLU A 335 -1.87 34.89 -16.42
N ASN A 336 -2.45 35.65 -15.49
CA ASN A 336 -3.50 36.66 -15.75
C ASN A 336 -4.72 36.10 -16.54
N ASN A 337 -5.13 34.86 -16.27
CA ASN A 337 -6.19 34.11 -16.97
C ASN A 337 -5.86 33.73 -18.45
N GLU A 338 -4.59 33.76 -18.86
CA GLU A 338 -4.13 33.15 -20.14
C GLU A 338 -3.29 31.89 -19.86
N SER A 339 -3.47 30.83 -20.65
CA SER A 339 -2.61 29.63 -20.56
C SER A 339 -1.18 29.90 -21.05
N ILE A 340 -0.23 29.07 -20.58
CA ILE A 340 1.21 29.29 -20.68
C ILE A 340 2.01 28.01 -21.02
N GLU A 341 1.35 27.01 -21.62
CA GLU A 341 1.87 25.69 -21.99
C GLU A 341 3.23 25.70 -22.74
N GLU A 342 3.47 26.63 -23.67
CA GLU A 342 4.74 26.67 -24.44
C GLU A 342 5.93 27.29 -23.68
N GLU A 343 5.71 27.98 -22.56
CA GLU A 343 6.75 28.80 -21.91
C GLU A 343 7.14 28.35 -20.49
N ALA A 344 6.24 27.76 -19.70
CA ALA A 344 6.51 27.38 -18.29
C ALA A 344 6.92 25.90 -18.12
N PHE A 345 7.68 25.60 -17.06
CA PHE A 345 7.88 24.23 -16.55
C PHE A 345 7.23 24.10 -15.18
N TRP A 346 6.66 22.94 -14.88
CA TRP A 346 6.14 22.62 -13.56
C TRP A 346 6.03 21.10 -13.32
N CYS A 347 5.76 20.72 -12.08
CA CYS A 347 5.42 19.37 -11.65
C CYS A 347 4.70 19.38 -10.31
N THR A 348 4.01 18.28 -10.01
CA THR A 348 3.20 18.04 -8.80
C THR A 348 3.66 16.78 -8.07
N GLN A 349 3.27 16.61 -6.80
CA GLN A 349 3.54 15.40 -6.03
C GLN A 349 2.52 15.23 -4.88
N PRO A 350 1.89 14.06 -4.67
CA PRO A 350 1.07 13.82 -3.49
C PRO A 350 1.86 13.98 -2.20
N LEU A 351 1.31 14.65 -1.19
CA LEU A 351 1.95 14.82 0.12
C LEU A 351 2.10 13.50 0.88
N GLU A 352 1.32 12.47 0.54
CA GLU A 352 1.49 11.10 1.02
C GLU A 352 2.90 10.54 0.71
N GLN A 353 3.55 11.02 -0.35
CA GLN A 353 4.91 10.61 -0.76
C GLN A 353 6.03 11.44 -0.11
N VAL A 354 5.70 12.36 0.80
CA VAL A 354 6.65 13.22 1.52
C VAL A 354 6.84 12.69 2.96
N SER A 355 7.87 13.15 3.68
CA SER A 355 8.18 12.68 5.03
C SER A 355 7.12 13.09 6.06
N ASN A 356 6.19 12.18 6.36
CA ASN A 356 5.06 12.41 7.28
C ASN A 356 5.28 11.72 8.63
N THR A 357 5.12 12.45 9.74
CA THR A 357 5.40 12.01 11.13
C THR A 357 4.22 12.21 12.07
N LEU A 358 3.80 11.15 12.77
CA LEU A 358 2.70 11.18 13.76
C LEU A 358 3.26 11.39 15.18
N LYS A 359 2.94 12.53 15.79
CA LYS A 359 3.32 12.87 17.18
C LYS A 359 2.19 12.52 18.16
N THR A 360 2.28 11.41 18.87
CA THR A 360 1.28 11.03 19.89
C THR A 360 1.75 11.36 21.31
N VAL A 361 1.02 12.23 22.00
CA VAL A 361 1.24 12.58 23.40
C VAL A 361 0.30 11.79 24.30
N ILE A 362 0.86 11.02 25.25
CA ILE A 362 0.07 10.29 26.24
C ILE A 362 0.23 10.96 27.61
N LEU A 363 -0.90 11.37 28.19
CA LEU A 363 -0.99 11.94 29.53
C LEU A 363 -1.67 10.94 30.47
N LEU A 364 -0.91 10.36 31.40
CA LEU A 364 -1.45 9.46 32.43
C LEU A 364 -1.62 10.18 33.77
N ASP A 365 -2.86 10.24 34.26
CA ASP A 365 -3.17 10.61 35.64
C ASP A 365 -2.54 9.59 36.58
N VAL A 366 -1.70 10.04 37.51
CA VAL A 366 -1.08 9.19 38.55
C VAL A 366 -1.48 9.62 39.96
N SER A 367 -2.42 10.57 40.07
CA SER A 367 -2.81 11.18 41.33
C SER A 367 -3.44 10.18 42.32
N SER A 368 -3.58 10.59 43.58
CA SER A 368 -4.05 9.70 44.65
C SER A 368 -5.53 9.26 44.55
N SER A 369 -6.25 9.66 43.51
CA SER A 369 -7.54 9.07 43.11
C SER A 369 -7.36 7.58 42.77
N LEU A 370 -6.31 7.24 42.01
CA LEU A 370 -5.99 5.87 41.61
C LEU A 370 -5.38 5.08 42.78
N SER A 371 -5.59 3.76 42.81
CA SER A 371 -4.88 2.85 43.71
C SER A 371 -3.53 2.39 43.14
N PHE A 372 -2.73 1.72 43.97
CA PHE A 372 -1.45 1.13 43.53
C PHE A 372 -1.62 0.04 42.46
N ALA A 373 -2.75 -0.70 42.47
CA ALA A 373 -3.04 -1.71 41.46
C ALA A 373 -3.45 -1.09 40.12
N GLU A 374 -4.22 0.01 40.15
CA GLU A 374 -4.62 0.73 38.94
C GLU A 374 -3.43 1.43 38.26
N VAL A 375 -2.48 1.95 39.05
CA VAL A 375 -1.20 2.46 38.51
C VAL A 375 -0.34 1.34 37.90
N ILE A 376 -0.38 0.10 38.41
CA ILE A 376 0.27 -1.03 37.75
C ILE A 376 -0.40 -1.33 36.42
N LEU A 377 -1.73 -1.51 36.40
CA LEU A 377 -2.49 -1.79 35.17
C LEU A 377 -2.30 -0.70 34.11
N ALA A 378 -2.16 0.56 34.50
CA ALA A 378 -1.84 1.66 33.58
C ALA A 378 -0.43 1.56 32.96
N ARG A 379 0.58 1.05 33.68
CA ARG A 379 1.91 0.76 33.10
C ARG A 379 1.86 -0.39 32.11
N GLU A 380 1.13 -1.45 32.44
CA GLU A 380 1.00 -2.61 31.55
C GLU A 380 0.22 -2.22 30.29
N ALA A 381 -0.82 -1.39 30.41
CA ALA A 381 -1.51 -0.79 29.26
C ALA A 381 -0.56 0.06 28.39
N LEU A 382 0.25 0.95 28.99
CA LEU A 382 1.26 1.72 28.26
C LEU A 382 2.28 0.82 27.56
N LYS A 383 2.82 -0.21 28.22
CA LYS A 383 3.76 -1.16 27.59
C LYS A 383 3.09 -1.92 26.45
N SER A 384 1.85 -2.39 26.61
CA SER A 384 1.08 -3.07 25.55
C SER A 384 0.72 -2.20 24.34
N LEU A 385 0.88 -0.87 24.44
CA LEU A 385 0.78 0.05 23.31
C LEU A 385 2.13 0.20 22.60
N LEU A 386 3.23 0.28 23.37
CA LEU A 386 4.56 0.48 22.84
C LEU A 386 5.18 -0.78 22.22
N VAL A 387 4.91 -1.96 22.79
CA VAL A 387 5.47 -3.25 22.35
C VAL A 387 4.45 -4.39 22.40
N ASP A 388 4.71 -5.44 21.62
CA ASP A 388 4.00 -6.71 21.68
C ASP A 388 4.52 -7.63 22.81
N SER A 389 4.09 -8.89 22.82
CA SER A 389 4.52 -9.92 23.77
C SER A 389 6.02 -10.23 23.71
N ASN A 390 6.64 -9.97 22.56
CA ASN A 390 8.02 -10.34 22.25
C ASN A 390 8.96 -9.14 22.44
N GLY A 391 8.42 -7.97 22.83
CA GLY A 391 9.19 -6.74 23.02
C GLY A 391 9.38 -5.91 21.75
N LYS A 392 8.85 -6.35 20.61
CA LYS A 392 8.97 -5.64 19.32
C LYS A 392 8.05 -4.42 19.31
N SER A 393 8.52 -3.31 18.73
CA SER A 393 7.77 -2.05 18.68
C SER A 393 6.43 -2.22 17.98
N LYS A 394 5.36 -1.73 18.61
CA LYS A 394 3.99 -1.68 18.08
C LYS A 394 3.60 -0.28 17.56
N LEU A 395 4.54 0.66 17.54
CA LEU A 395 4.31 1.96 16.93
C LEU A 395 4.10 1.81 15.42
N LEU A 396 3.22 2.66 14.87
CA LEU A 396 2.99 2.70 13.43
C LEU A 396 4.23 3.28 12.71
N PRO A 397 4.41 3.01 11.40
CA PRO A 397 5.44 3.67 10.60
C PRO A 397 5.39 5.20 10.79
N ASN A 398 6.56 5.79 11.03
CA ASN A 398 6.76 7.21 11.34
C ASN A 398 5.95 7.76 12.55
N GLN A 399 5.48 6.90 13.46
CA GLN A 399 4.91 7.34 14.74
C GLN A 399 6.01 7.58 15.78
N GLU A 400 5.98 8.74 16.42
CA GLU A 400 6.73 9.06 17.63
C GLU A 400 5.77 9.20 18.81
N VAL A 401 6.06 8.52 19.93
CA VAL A 401 5.26 8.62 21.16
C VAL A 401 6.04 9.36 22.25
N ALA A 402 5.38 10.31 22.92
CA ALA A 402 5.84 10.95 24.14
C ALA A 402 4.93 10.59 25.32
N ILE A 403 5.51 10.28 26.48
CA ILE A 403 4.75 9.82 27.66
C ILE A 403 5.02 10.74 28.84
N TYR A 404 3.94 11.30 29.40
CA TYR A 404 3.97 12.18 30.55
C TYR A 404 2.95 11.71 31.59
N THR A 405 3.26 11.94 32.87
CA THR A 405 2.38 11.64 34.00
C THR A 405 2.05 12.90 34.76
N PHE A 406 0.87 12.97 35.39
CA PHE A 406 0.46 14.16 36.13
C PHE A 406 -0.22 13.89 37.48
N ASP A 407 0.09 14.76 38.44
CA ASP A 407 -0.56 14.90 39.74
C ASP A 407 -0.84 16.40 40.01
N ASP A 408 -0.17 17.06 40.95
CA ASP A 408 -0.11 18.53 40.99
C ASP A 408 0.99 19.09 40.06
N GLN A 409 1.98 18.26 39.72
CA GLN A 409 3.03 18.51 38.73
C GLN A 409 2.76 17.74 37.43
N ILE A 410 3.52 18.07 36.39
CA ILE A 410 3.55 17.35 35.12
C ILE A 410 4.97 16.82 34.94
N ILE A 411 5.12 15.51 34.81
CA ILE A 411 6.41 14.81 34.83
C ILE A 411 6.58 14.08 33.50
N LYS A 412 7.61 14.45 32.74
CA LYS A 412 8.02 13.67 31.55
C LYS A 412 8.53 12.31 31.99
N VAL A 413 7.95 11.25 31.43
CA VAL A 413 8.49 9.90 31.51
C VAL A 413 9.50 9.77 30.37
N GLN A 414 9.01 9.74 29.13
CA GLN A 414 9.75 9.65 27.88
C GLN A 414 9.38 10.83 26.97
N ASP A 415 10.37 11.40 26.28
CA ASP A 415 10.14 12.40 25.22
C ASP A 415 9.70 11.72 23.92
N PHE A 416 9.36 12.48 22.86
CA PHE A 416 9.05 11.86 21.58
C PHE A 416 10.15 10.89 21.11
N THR A 417 9.74 9.67 20.75
CA THR A 417 10.61 8.62 20.19
C THR A 417 9.80 7.65 19.33
N SER A 418 10.37 7.23 18.19
CA SER A 418 9.91 6.12 17.37
C SER A 418 10.59 4.80 17.74
N SER A 419 11.82 4.87 18.27
CA SER A 419 12.56 3.71 18.81
C SER A 419 12.11 3.41 20.25
N ILE A 420 11.61 2.19 20.46
CA ILE A 420 11.20 1.69 21.79
C ILE A 420 12.25 0.73 22.31
N THR A 421 13.23 1.27 23.04
CA THR A 421 14.30 0.47 23.63
C THR A 421 13.94 -0.12 24.99
N LYS A 422 14.68 -1.14 25.43
CA LYS A 422 14.71 -1.66 26.82
C LYS A 422 14.89 -0.53 27.88
N ALA A 423 15.41 0.66 27.51
CA ALA A 423 15.48 1.85 28.37
C ALA A 423 14.18 2.68 28.43
N VAL A 424 13.35 2.71 27.39
CA VAL A 424 12.03 3.38 27.38
C VAL A 424 11.06 2.63 28.28
N LEU A 425 10.96 1.31 28.11
CA LEU A 425 10.08 0.45 28.93
C LEU A 425 10.39 0.59 30.43
N LYS A 426 11.67 0.68 30.78
CA LYS A 426 12.15 0.91 32.14
C LYS A 426 11.76 2.26 32.74
N GLN A 427 11.52 3.29 31.93
CA GLN A 427 10.96 4.57 32.39
C GLN A 427 9.47 4.40 32.71
N VAL A 428 8.73 3.64 31.89
CA VAL A 428 7.30 3.31 32.12
C VAL A 428 7.14 2.48 33.40
N ASP A 429 7.99 1.48 33.64
CA ASP A 429 8.04 0.75 34.92
C ASP A 429 8.39 1.65 36.12
N GLY A 430 9.00 2.81 35.87
CA GLY A 430 9.30 3.84 36.86
C GLY A 430 8.10 4.65 37.32
N ILE A 431 6.96 4.63 36.62
CA ILE A 431 5.79 5.49 36.86
C ILE A 431 5.16 5.22 38.24
N SER A 432 5.55 6.02 39.24
CA SER A 432 5.02 5.91 40.61
C SER A 432 3.75 6.73 40.80
N ARG A 433 2.81 6.22 41.60
CA ARG A 433 1.65 6.97 42.10
C ARG A 433 2.07 8.28 42.77
N GLY A 434 1.46 9.38 42.35
CA GLY A 434 1.76 10.75 42.73
C GLY A 434 0.95 11.31 43.90
N GLY A 435 0.83 12.63 43.91
CA GLY A 435 0.32 13.50 44.96
C GLY A 435 -1.20 13.47 45.20
N ALA A 436 -1.63 14.34 46.11
CA ALA A 436 -3.00 14.37 46.64
C ALA A 436 -4.03 15.14 45.80
N SER A 437 -3.59 15.69 44.66
CA SER A 437 -4.38 16.53 43.76
C SER A 437 -3.99 16.27 42.30
N THR A 438 -4.79 16.79 41.39
CA THR A 438 -4.83 16.41 39.98
C THR A 438 -4.94 17.67 39.12
N ASN A 439 -3.99 17.87 38.21
CA ASN A 439 -3.82 19.06 37.37
C ASN A 439 -4.15 18.73 35.92
N LEU A 440 -5.33 18.14 35.69
CA LEU A 440 -5.79 17.67 34.39
C LEU A 440 -5.77 18.79 33.33
N TYR A 441 -6.26 19.98 33.68
CA TYR A 441 -6.34 21.08 32.71
C TYR A 441 -4.96 21.69 32.41
N GLY A 442 -4.04 21.68 33.39
CA GLY A 442 -2.65 22.06 33.16
C GLY A 442 -1.90 21.03 32.32
N ALA A 443 -2.08 19.74 32.63
CA ALA A 443 -1.47 18.63 31.91
C ALA A 443 -1.87 18.64 30.43
N VAL A 444 -3.17 18.69 30.12
CA VAL A 444 -3.67 18.77 28.73
C VAL A 444 -3.17 20.05 28.05
N SER A 445 -3.21 21.21 28.75
CA SER A 445 -2.69 22.46 28.20
C SER A 445 -1.21 22.36 27.81
N SER A 446 -0.36 21.73 28.63
CA SER A 446 1.07 21.58 28.34
C SER A 446 1.40 20.43 27.39
N GLY A 447 0.58 19.37 27.33
CA GLY A 447 0.71 18.32 26.32
C GLY A 447 0.53 18.88 24.91
N LEU A 448 -0.41 19.80 24.73
CA LEU A 448 -0.62 20.55 23.48
C LEU A 448 0.57 21.45 23.11
N ASP A 449 1.44 21.85 24.05
CA ASP A 449 2.66 22.64 23.78
C ASP A 449 3.84 21.78 23.28
N LEU A 450 3.71 20.44 23.25
CA LEU A 450 4.83 19.54 22.90
C LEU A 450 5.07 19.42 21.40
N TRP A 451 4.02 19.60 20.58
CA TRP A 451 4.10 19.56 19.12
C TRP A 451 3.37 20.74 18.49
N ASN A 452 3.66 21.00 17.22
CA ASN A 452 2.89 21.91 16.37
C ASN A 452 2.38 21.11 15.17
N GLU A 453 1.24 21.51 14.62
CA GLU A 453 0.84 21.04 13.29
C GLU A 453 1.74 21.75 12.26
N VAL A 454 2.43 20.97 11.44
CA VAL A 454 3.30 21.40 10.34
C VAL A 454 2.85 20.66 9.09
N LEU A 455 2.59 21.42 8.03
CA LEU A 455 2.29 20.91 6.70
C LEU A 455 3.04 21.80 5.72
N ASP A 456 4.22 21.37 5.28
CA ASP A 456 5.04 22.09 4.33
C ASP A 456 5.66 21.14 3.27
N LEU A 457 6.62 21.68 2.50
CA LEU A 457 7.21 21.03 1.34
C LEU A 457 8.45 20.17 1.69
N GLU A 458 8.83 20.13 2.97
CA GLU A 458 9.88 19.26 3.50
C GLU A 458 9.29 18.11 4.35
N GLY A 459 8.06 18.28 4.87
CA GLY A 459 7.28 17.19 5.48
C GLY A 459 5.97 17.63 6.15
N SER A 460 5.30 16.66 6.77
CA SER A 460 4.20 16.92 7.72
C SER A 460 4.55 16.40 9.11
N GLU A 461 4.36 17.24 10.13
CA GLU A 461 4.21 16.81 11.52
C GLU A 461 2.78 17.10 11.95
N SER A 462 2.01 16.05 12.27
CA SER A 462 0.68 16.18 12.88
C SER A 462 0.61 15.35 14.14
N GLY A 463 -0.35 15.64 15.03
CA GLY A 463 -0.35 14.98 16.32
C GLY A 463 -1.69 14.87 17.05
N SER A 464 -1.65 14.05 18.10
CA SER A 464 -2.81 13.70 18.91
C SER A 464 -2.44 13.58 20.39
N LEU A 465 -3.37 13.97 21.26
CA LEU A 465 -3.22 13.84 22.71
C LEU A 465 -4.23 12.84 23.25
N ILE A 466 -3.75 11.80 23.94
CA ILE A 466 -4.56 10.81 24.65
C ILE A 466 -4.39 11.05 26.15
N VAL A 467 -5.46 11.44 26.85
CA VAL A 467 -5.45 11.62 28.32
C VAL A 467 -6.21 10.51 29.02
N ILE A 468 -5.54 9.84 29.97
CA ILE A 468 -6.09 8.76 30.78
C ILE A 468 -6.30 9.31 32.19
N THR A 469 -7.56 9.41 32.66
CA THR A 469 -7.89 10.11 33.92
C THR A 469 -9.25 9.69 34.52
N ASP A 470 -9.50 10.06 35.78
CA ASP A 470 -10.83 10.04 36.40
C ASP A 470 -11.65 11.34 36.17
N GLY A 471 -11.14 12.24 35.33
CA GLY A 471 -11.82 13.44 34.84
C GLY A 471 -11.82 14.65 35.77
N LYS A 472 -11.23 14.57 36.97
CA LYS A 472 -11.27 15.66 37.96
C LYS A 472 -9.99 16.48 37.97
N ASP A 473 -10.07 17.75 37.59
CA ASP A 473 -9.08 18.73 38.08
C ASP A 473 -9.42 19.11 39.53
N THR A 474 -8.43 18.99 40.42
CA THR A 474 -8.49 19.43 41.82
C THR A 474 -7.39 20.44 42.16
N SER A 475 -6.57 20.81 41.17
CA SER A 475 -5.47 21.78 41.30
C SER A 475 -5.95 23.22 41.15
N GLY A 476 -6.87 23.48 40.22
CA GLY A 476 -7.30 24.81 39.80
C GLY A 476 -6.19 25.68 39.20
N GLN A 477 -5.08 25.11 38.71
CA GLN A 477 -3.97 25.88 38.14
C GLN A 477 -4.33 26.49 36.77
N VAL A 478 -5.03 25.72 35.94
CA VAL A 478 -5.65 26.15 34.67
C VAL A 478 -7.16 25.97 34.79
N SER A 479 -7.95 26.82 34.15
CA SER A 479 -9.41 26.67 34.09
C SER A 479 -9.85 25.90 32.85
N LEU A 480 -10.90 25.07 32.99
CA LEU A 480 -11.59 24.36 31.91
C LEU A 480 -11.83 25.26 30.66
N ASP A 481 -12.43 26.43 30.87
CA ASP A 481 -12.62 27.53 29.89
C ASP A 481 -11.37 27.95 29.09
N SER A 482 -10.16 27.67 29.59
CA SER A 482 -8.90 28.07 28.97
C SER A 482 -8.29 26.93 28.16
N VAL A 483 -8.36 25.69 28.66
CA VAL A 483 -7.88 24.51 27.92
C VAL A 483 -8.82 24.15 26.77
N ALA A 484 -10.14 24.22 26.98
CA ALA A 484 -11.13 24.03 25.91
C ALA A 484 -11.00 25.07 24.79
N LYS A 485 -10.67 26.32 25.15
CA LYS A 485 -10.35 27.37 24.17
C LYS A 485 -9.04 27.09 23.44
N LYS A 486 -8.00 26.58 24.12
CA LYS A 486 -6.73 26.21 23.49
C LYS A 486 -6.93 25.12 22.44
N ILE A 487 -7.61 24.03 22.81
CA ILE A 487 -7.94 22.91 21.92
C ILE A 487 -8.70 23.41 20.68
N SER A 488 -9.78 24.18 20.89
CA SER A 488 -10.58 24.71 19.76
C SER A 488 -9.90 25.82 18.95
N SER A 489 -8.87 26.51 19.47
CA SER A 489 -8.08 27.49 18.71
C SER A 489 -6.88 26.90 17.97
N GLU A 490 -6.36 25.77 18.43
CA GLU A 490 -5.23 25.06 17.79
C GLU A 490 -5.67 23.88 16.92
N GLN A 491 -6.97 23.52 16.95
CA GLN A 491 -7.59 22.42 16.18
C GLN A 491 -7.00 21.01 16.39
N LYS A 492 -6.07 20.86 17.35
CA LYS A 492 -5.39 19.60 17.70
C LYS A 492 -6.35 18.52 18.21
N ALA A 493 -6.14 17.28 17.76
CA ALA A 493 -6.92 16.12 18.18
C ALA A 493 -6.66 15.77 19.66
N VAL A 494 -7.73 15.69 20.46
CA VAL A 494 -7.67 15.27 21.87
C VAL A 494 -8.70 14.17 22.11
N TYR A 495 -8.26 13.10 22.77
CA TYR A 495 -9.06 11.96 23.18
C TYR A 495 -8.92 11.72 24.68
N ALA A 496 -10.01 11.37 25.37
CA ALA A 496 -10.01 11.11 26.80
C ALA A 496 -10.46 9.68 27.12
N ILE A 497 -9.57 8.86 27.67
CA ILE A 497 -9.91 7.55 28.22
C ILE A 497 -10.24 7.72 29.70
N ALA A 498 -11.54 7.60 30.01
CA ALA A 498 -12.11 8.08 31.25
C ALA A 498 -12.42 6.87 32.17
N VAL A 499 -11.56 6.64 33.17
CA VAL A 499 -11.47 5.34 33.85
C VAL A 499 -12.00 5.39 35.28
N GLY A 500 -12.89 4.45 35.61
CA GLY A 500 -13.31 4.14 36.97
C GLY A 500 -14.74 4.58 37.32
N ASN A 501 -15.08 4.44 38.60
CA ASN A 501 -16.48 4.49 39.07
C ASN A 501 -16.98 5.90 39.47
N GLN A 502 -16.17 6.94 39.29
CA GLN A 502 -16.46 8.32 39.75
C GLN A 502 -16.07 9.40 38.73
N VAL A 503 -16.11 9.08 37.43
CA VAL A 503 -15.68 9.99 36.36
C VAL A 503 -16.54 11.25 36.26
N ASP A 504 -15.94 12.41 36.02
CA ASP A 504 -16.64 13.65 35.65
C ASP A 504 -16.72 13.79 34.12
N ASN A 505 -17.65 13.05 33.49
CA ASN A 505 -17.87 13.12 32.04
C ASN A 505 -18.23 14.55 31.59
N GLN A 506 -18.93 15.33 32.42
CA GLN A 506 -19.36 16.69 32.06
C GLN A 506 -18.16 17.64 31.94
N ALA A 507 -17.16 17.51 32.80
CA ALA A 507 -15.90 18.22 32.68
C ALA A 507 -15.10 17.78 31.43
N LEU A 508 -15.06 16.48 31.13
CA LEU A 508 -14.37 15.95 29.96
C LEU A 508 -15.03 16.36 28.63
N GLU A 509 -16.36 16.30 28.52
CA GLU A 509 -17.13 16.79 27.37
C GLU A 509 -16.87 18.28 27.11
N GLN A 510 -16.82 19.08 28.18
CA GLN A 510 -16.53 20.53 28.09
C GLN A 510 -15.06 20.84 27.77
N MET A 511 -14.14 19.91 28.05
CA MET A 511 -12.71 20.05 27.74
C MET A 511 -12.41 19.66 26.29
N VAL A 512 -12.89 18.49 25.88
CA VAL A 512 -12.60 17.86 24.59
C VAL A 512 -13.53 18.36 23.47
N GLY A 513 -14.71 18.87 23.81
CA GLY A 513 -15.67 19.47 22.86
C GLY A 513 -16.58 18.47 22.12
N SER A 514 -16.24 17.18 22.12
CA SER A 514 -17.08 16.09 21.60
C SER A 514 -17.13 14.92 22.57
N SER A 515 -18.31 14.34 22.79
CA SER A 515 -18.49 13.14 23.61
C SER A 515 -17.98 11.87 22.92
N ALA A 516 -17.91 11.84 21.58
CA ALA A 516 -17.42 10.69 20.83
C ALA A 516 -15.88 10.54 20.85
N ASN A 517 -15.15 11.54 21.37
CA ASN A 517 -13.73 11.44 21.69
C ASN A 517 -13.48 10.94 23.13
N ILE A 518 -14.52 10.48 23.84
CA ILE A 518 -14.45 10.09 25.26
C ILE A 518 -14.81 8.61 25.43
N PHE A 519 -13.84 7.83 25.90
CA PHE A 519 -13.90 6.38 25.99
C PHE A 519 -14.00 5.97 27.46
N GLN A 520 -15.22 5.70 27.94
CA GLN A 520 -15.46 5.46 29.36
C GLN A 520 -15.26 3.98 29.76
N LEU A 521 -14.33 3.72 30.69
CA LEU A 521 -14.00 2.38 31.15
C LEU A 521 -14.41 2.16 32.61
N ASN A 522 -15.11 1.05 32.87
CA ASN A 522 -15.51 0.64 34.22
C ASN A 522 -14.34 0.13 35.09
N SER A 523 -13.19 -0.20 34.48
CA SER A 523 -12.03 -0.81 35.14
C SER A 523 -10.74 -0.52 34.35
N PHE A 524 -9.63 -0.33 35.06
CA PHE A 524 -8.28 -0.27 34.48
C PHE A 524 -7.85 -1.56 33.77
N SER A 525 -8.51 -2.69 34.02
CA SER A 525 -8.23 -3.96 33.33
C SER A 525 -8.58 -3.95 31.84
N LEU A 526 -9.39 -2.99 31.37
CA LEU A 526 -9.76 -2.82 29.96
C LEU A 526 -8.94 -1.71 29.28
N LEU A 527 -8.02 -1.07 30.01
CA LEU A 527 -7.28 0.10 29.52
C LEU A 527 -6.31 -0.25 28.37
N ALA A 528 -5.73 -1.44 28.38
CA ALA A 528 -4.81 -1.89 27.33
C ALA A 528 -5.48 -1.95 25.95
N GLU A 529 -6.62 -2.65 25.87
CA GLU A 529 -7.44 -2.79 24.65
C GLU A 529 -7.92 -1.42 24.15
N GLN A 530 -8.54 -0.62 25.01
CA GLN A 530 -9.07 0.69 24.64
C GLN A 530 -7.98 1.69 24.22
N LEU A 531 -6.80 1.66 24.85
CA LEU A 531 -5.69 2.55 24.52
C LEU A 531 -5.08 2.21 23.14
N ASN A 532 -5.01 0.92 22.80
CA ASN A 532 -4.61 0.47 21.46
C ASN A 532 -5.62 0.94 20.39
N GLU A 533 -6.92 0.79 20.65
CA GLU A 533 -7.98 1.26 19.74
C GLU A 533 -7.91 2.79 19.54
N VAL A 534 -7.81 3.56 20.62
CA VAL A 534 -7.77 5.04 20.54
C VAL A 534 -6.50 5.53 19.82
N ASN A 535 -5.34 4.90 20.02
CA ASN A 535 -4.13 5.21 19.25
C ASN A 535 -4.32 4.94 17.74
N LYS A 536 -4.96 3.81 17.39
CA LYS A 536 -5.23 3.46 15.99
C LYS A 536 -6.20 4.47 15.33
N ASN A 537 -7.24 4.88 16.05
CA ASN A 537 -8.23 5.85 15.57
C ASN A 537 -7.63 7.27 15.44
N ALA A 538 -6.74 7.66 16.35
CA ALA A 538 -5.97 8.90 16.26
C ALA A 538 -5.07 8.92 15.01
N ALA A 539 -4.38 7.80 14.72
CA ALA A 539 -3.55 7.67 13.53
C ALA A 539 -4.36 7.68 12.21
N MET A 540 -5.51 7.00 12.16
CA MET A 540 -6.41 7.05 10.99
C MET A 540 -6.90 8.48 10.70
N THR A 541 -7.10 9.30 11.74
CA THR A 541 -7.47 10.72 11.58
C THR A 541 -6.35 11.54 10.93
N MET A 542 -5.09 11.09 11.04
CA MET A 542 -3.93 11.73 10.43
C MET A 542 -3.72 11.37 8.97
N ALA A 543 -4.17 10.18 8.52
CA ALA A 543 -4.22 9.88 7.09
C ALA A 543 -5.08 10.93 6.36
N SER A 544 -6.28 11.21 6.91
CA SER A 544 -7.17 12.29 6.44
C SER A 544 -6.69 13.73 6.69
N LEU A 545 -5.40 13.96 6.94
CA LEU A 545 -4.76 15.29 6.91
C LEU A 545 -3.78 15.46 5.72
N ILE A 546 -3.39 14.36 5.08
CA ILE A 546 -2.48 14.29 3.91
C ILE A 546 -3.12 13.66 2.68
N ASP A 547 -4.13 12.80 2.88
CA ASP A 547 -5.06 12.31 1.86
C ASP A 547 -5.64 13.50 1.06
N GLY A 548 -5.62 13.40 -0.26
CA GLY A 548 -6.06 14.46 -1.16
C GLY A 548 -5.27 15.77 -1.08
N LYS A 549 -3.94 15.77 -0.88
CA LYS A 549 -3.11 17.00 -0.93
C LYS A 549 -1.86 16.84 -1.78
N TYR A 550 -1.50 17.90 -2.51
CA TYR A 550 -0.42 17.88 -3.49
C TYR A 550 0.54 19.07 -3.31
N ALA A 551 1.84 18.81 -3.30
CA ALA A 551 2.88 19.82 -3.47
C ALA A 551 2.97 20.21 -4.96
N VAL A 552 3.07 21.51 -5.26
CA VAL A 552 3.15 22.03 -6.63
C VAL A 552 4.37 22.93 -6.80
N TYR A 553 5.16 22.68 -7.85
CA TYR A 553 6.40 23.38 -8.19
C TYR A 553 6.27 24.00 -9.57
N TYR A 554 6.32 25.33 -9.69
CA TYR A 554 6.05 26.04 -10.95
C TYR A 554 7.16 27.03 -11.31
N ALA A 555 7.51 27.14 -12.60
CA ALA A 555 8.66 27.89 -13.08
C ALA A 555 8.40 28.57 -14.44
N SER A 556 8.04 29.86 -14.42
CA SER A 556 7.77 30.66 -15.63
C SER A 556 8.93 31.61 -16.03
N PRO A 557 9.22 31.76 -17.34
CA PRO A 557 10.31 32.59 -17.86
C PRO A 557 10.07 34.08 -17.61
N LYS A 558 11.18 34.80 -17.41
CA LYS A 558 11.20 36.12 -16.77
C LYS A 558 10.60 37.27 -17.61
N ARG A 559 9.26 37.37 -17.64
CA ARG A 559 8.51 38.52 -18.19
C ARG A 559 8.91 39.81 -17.46
N SER A 560 9.68 40.67 -18.13
CA SER A 560 10.48 41.70 -17.46
C SER A 560 9.72 43.00 -17.20
N GLY A 561 9.08 43.11 -16.04
CA GLY A 561 8.62 44.39 -15.49
C GLY A 561 7.11 44.57 -15.32
N THR A 562 6.31 43.53 -15.58
CA THR A 562 4.92 43.44 -15.14
C THR A 562 4.82 42.65 -13.83
N SER A 563 3.79 42.94 -13.05
CA SER A 563 3.35 42.13 -11.93
C SER A 563 2.14 41.32 -12.38
N ASN A 564 2.35 40.02 -12.57
CA ASN A 564 1.35 39.10 -13.10
C ASN A 564 0.74 38.29 -11.95
N LEU A 565 -0.55 37.95 -12.06
CA LEU A 565 -1.21 36.98 -11.19
C LEU A 565 -1.01 35.57 -11.75
N ALA A 566 -0.80 34.58 -10.88
CA ALA A 566 -0.80 33.17 -11.24
C ALA A 566 -1.95 32.46 -10.51
N THR A 567 -2.75 31.72 -11.25
CA THR A 567 -3.86 30.90 -10.73
C THR A 567 -3.54 29.44 -11.02
N PHE A 568 -3.73 28.58 -10.02
CA PHE A 568 -3.59 27.13 -10.14
C PHE A 568 -4.98 26.50 -10.04
N GLY A 569 -5.25 25.51 -10.90
CA GLY A 569 -6.50 24.76 -10.93
C GLY A 569 -6.29 23.29 -11.30
N ILE A 570 -7.35 22.50 -11.20
CA ILE A 570 -7.38 21.05 -11.43
C ILE A 570 -8.57 20.71 -12.34
N GLN A 571 -8.34 19.83 -13.29
CA GLN A 571 -9.32 19.32 -14.24
C GLN A 571 -8.94 17.86 -14.52
N ASN A 572 -9.76 16.91 -14.08
CA ASN A 572 -9.48 15.49 -14.27
C ASN A 572 -10.06 15.00 -15.61
N ASN A 573 -9.32 14.16 -16.33
CA ASN A 573 -9.69 13.68 -17.67
C ASN A 573 -11.02 12.87 -17.73
N ASN A 574 -11.65 12.54 -16.60
CA ASN A 574 -12.97 11.88 -16.54
C ASN A 574 -14.13 12.90 -16.42
N GLY A 575 -14.08 14.04 -17.15
CA GLY A 575 -15.12 15.08 -17.13
C GLY A 575 -15.31 15.84 -15.81
N PHE A 576 -14.58 15.49 -14.74
CA PHE A 576 -14.69 16.15 -13.43
C PHE A 576 -13.89 17.45 -13.39
N SER A 577 -14.50 18.56 -13.82
CA SER A 577 -14.08 19.88 -13.33
C SER A 577 -14.33 19.97 -11.83
N LEU A 578 -13.27 20.24 -11.05
CA LEU A 578 -13.38 20.60 -9.64
C LEU A 578 -13.76 22.09 -9.52
N ASP A 579 -14.94 22.42 -10.02
CA ASP A 579 -15.49 23.77 -10.21
C ASP A 579 -15.64 24.53 -8.88
N GLY A 580 -14.53 25.12 -8.44
CA GLY A 580 -14.37 25.74 -7.11
C GLY A 580 -12.95 25.74 -6.56
N PHE A 581 -12.07 24.83 -6.98
CA PHE A 581 -10.68 24.72 -6.51
C PHE A 581 -9.69 25.65 -7.26
N ASN A 582 -10.04 26.93 -7.36
CA ASN A 582 -9.12 27.98 -7.82
C ASN A 582 -8.38 28.62 -6.62
N GLU A 583 -7.19 28.11 -6.28
CA GLU A 583 -6.29 28.74 -5.30
C GLU A 583 -5.62 29.99 -5.92
N GLU A 584 -6.21 31.16 -5.72
CA GLU A 584 -5.60 32.45 -6.08
C GLU A 584 -4.40 32.77 -5.15
N VAL A 585 -3.18 32.41 -5.57
CA VAL A 585 -1.97 32.70 -4.80
C VAL A 585 -1.57 34.17 -4.94
N TYR A 586 -2.10 35.02 -4.06
CA TYR A 586 -1.88 36.47 -4.03
C TYR A 586 -0.41 36.88 -3.82
N GLY A 587 0.33 37.04 -4.92
CA GLY A 587 1.74 37.50 -4.92
C GLY A 587 2.09 38.44 -6.09
N ASN A 588 2.58 39.64 -5.79
CA ASN A 588 3.08 40.57 -6.83
C ASN A 588 4.52 40.21 -7.22
N PHE A 589 4.67 39.37 -8.24
CA PHE A 589 5.97 39.04 -8.82
C PHE A 589 6.62 40.26 -9.50
N ASN A 590 7.94 40.34 -9.45
CA ASN A 590 8.73 41.26 -10.27
C ASN A 590 10.13 40.68 -10.52
N ALA A 591 10.95 41.39 -11.30
CA ALA A 591 12.28 40.94 -11.73
C ALA A 591 13.30 40.66 -10.60
N SER A 592 12.95 40.90 -9.33
CA SER A 592 13.75 40.63 -8.13
C SER A 592 13.44 39.28 -7.44
N GLY A 593 12.36 38.59 -7.84
CA GLY A 593 11.75 37.49 -7.06
C GLY A 593 10.65 37.98 -6.12
N PHE A 594 10.09 37.06 -5.31
CA PHE A 594 9.06 37.36 -4.32
C PHE A 594 9.46 38.48 -3.33
N SER A 595 8.47 39.27 -2.91
CA SER A 595 8.60 40.13 -1.74
C SER A 595 7.36 40.01 -0.84
N ASN A 596 7.50 39.20 0.22
CA ASN A 596 6.47 38.72 1.14
C ASN A 596 5.49 37.72 0.48
N ILE A 597 5.45 36.51 1.04
CA ILE A 597 4.33 35.57 0.90
C ILE A 597 3.69 35.48 2.28
N SER A 598 2.36 35.47 2.34
CA SER A 598 1.62 34.95 3.48
C SER A 598 0.40 34.25 2.88
N PRO A 599 0.33 32.91 2.87
CA PRO A 599 -0.85 32.22 2.36
C PRO A 599 -2.06 32.63 3.21
N GLN A 600 -3.15 33.00 2.53
CA GLN A 600 -4.45 33.23 3.15
C GLN A 600 -5.49 32.36 2.45
N LEU A 601 -5.56 31.09 2.88
CA LEU A 601 -6.63 30.17 2.55
C LEU A 601 -7.99 30.89 2.72
N SER A 602 -8.74 31.03 1.63
CA SER A 602 -9.93 31.89 1.56
C SER A 602 -11.14 31.14 1.00
N ILE A 603 -11.60 30.13 1.73
CA ILE A 603 -12.72 29.26 1.33
C ILE A 603 -14.04 30.04 1.29
N TYR A 604 -14.64 30.16 0.10
CA TYR A 604 -15.99 30.71 -0.08
C TYR A 604 -17.07 29.64 0.18
N SER A 605 -17.35 29.34 1.45
CA SER A 605 -18.47 28.48 1.83
C SER A 605 -19.79 29.25 1.84
N SER A 606 -20.81 28.77 1.10
CA SER A 606 -22.17 29.31 1.19
C SER A 606 -23.25 28.22 1.37
N VAL A 607 -23.79 28.19 2.60
CA VAL A 607 -25.07 27.58 3.03
C VAL A 607 -25.12 26.05 3.26
N ARG A 608 -25.63 25.68 4.44
CA ARG A 608 -26.32 24.41 4.73
C ARG A 608 -27.70 24.71 5.33
N SER A 609 -28.59 23.71 5.27
CA SER A 609 -29.83 23.55 6.06
C SER A 609 -31.05 24.39 5.65
N ASP A 610 -31.89 23.74 4.83
CA ASP A 610 -33.32 23.53 5.07
C ASP A 610 -34.26 24.72 5.30
N GLN A 611 -34.98 25.15 4.24
CA GLN A 611 -36.44 25.00 4.08
C GLN A 611 -37.04 26.00 3.07
N VAL A 612 -37.96 25.51 2.22
CA VAL A 612 -39.04 26.26 1.52
C VAL A 612 -38.64 27.28 0.43
N THR A 613 -38.64 26.79 -0.82
CA THR A 613 -39.17 27.37 -2.08
C THR A 613 -38.90 28.84 -2.52
N GLU A 614 -38.56 28.96 -3.82
CA GLU A 614 -38.68 30.13 -4.72
C GLU A 614 -37.65 31.29 -4.65
N THR A 615 -36.89 31.43 -5.75
CA THR A 615 -36.26 32.66 -6.31
C THR A 615 -35.10 33.37 -5.57
N THR A 616 -33.98 33.54 -6.28
CA THR A 616 -32.68 34.07 -5.82
C THR A 616 -32.48 35.59 -6.01
N LYS A 617 -32.09 36.35 -4.96
CA LYS A 617 -31.22 37.57 -4.94
C LYS A 617 -31.25 38.27 -3.53
N LEU A 618 -30.20 38.68 -2.78
CA LEU A 618 -28.73 38.90 -2.89
C LEU A 618 -28.27 40.40 -2.97
N SER A 619 -26.95 40.65 -2.77
CA SER A 619 -26.17 41.93 -2.67
C SER A 619 -26.28 42.77 -1.37
N PRO A 620 -25.30 43.64 -0.98
CA PRO A 620 -23.82 43.63 -1.17
C PRO A 620 -22.97 44.01 0.11
N LYS A 621 -21.61 43.79 0.11
CA LYS A 621 -20.50 44.37 1.00
C LYS A 621 -19.54 43.43 1.77
N MET A 622 -18.19 43.47 1.61
CA MET A 622 -17.11 44.46 1.98
C MET A 622 -16.38 44.25 3.34
N CYS A 623 -15.05 44.36 3.32
CA CYS A 623 -14.15 44.38 4.50
C CYS A 623 -13.84 45.79 5.06
N PHE A 624 -13.28 45.85 6.28
CA PHE A 624 -12.99 47.09 7.01
C PHE A 624 -11.58 47.67 6.77
N SER A 625 -11.50 49.00 6.79
CA SER A 625 -10.31 49.74 7.23
C SER A 625 -10.73 50.67 8.39
N ASN A 626 -9.77 51.22 9.14
CA ASN A 626 -10.00 51.90 10.42
C ASN A 626 -11.19 52.90 10.47
N ASP A 627 -11.83 52.91 11.65
CA ASP A 627 -12.94 53.77 12.12
C ASP A 627 -14.39 53.38 11.70
N GLU A 628 -15.16 52.98 12.73
CA GLU A 628 -16.61 52.69 12.82
C GLU A 628 -17.20 51.45 12.09
N VAL A 629 -18.25 50.88 12.71
CA VAL A 629 -18.82 49.54 12.43
C VAL A 629 -20.32 49.66 12.08
N THR A 630 -20.82 48.89 11.09
CA THR A 630 -22.19 48.27 11.00
C THR A 630 -22.32 47.42 9.70
N TYR A 631 -23.32 46.53 9.63
CA TYR A 631 -23.39 45.23 8.89
C TYR A 631 -23.65 45.21 7.34
N VAL A 632 -23.83 43.98 6.81
CA VAL A 632 -23.46 43.43 5.47
C VAL A 632 -24.66 42.80 4.69
N TRP A 633 -24.51 42.56 3.37
CA TRP A 633 -25.06 41.41 2.59
C TRP A 633 -24.15 41.04 1.37
N GLN A 634 -24.53 40.16 0.43
CA GLN A 634 -23.67 39.60 -0.65
C GLN A 634 -24.53 38.86 -1.71
N GLU A 635 -24.13 38.57 -2.97
CA GLU A 635 -23.63 39.43 -4.06
C GLU A 635 -24.08 38.86 -5.44
N VAL A 636 -23.99 39.61 -6.58
CA VAL A 636 -24.62 39.25 -7.89
C VAL A 636 -23.83 39.78 -9.12
N SER A 637 -24.03 39.18 -10.30
CA SER A 637 -23.29 39.41 -11.57
C SER A 637 -24.13 39.87 -12.80
N ASP A 638 -23.42 40.13 -13.90
CA ASP A 638 -23.81 40.08 -15.34
C ASP A 638 -24.73 41.14 -15.98
N ILE A 639 -24.16 42.31 -16.28
CA ILE A 639 -24.29 42.99 -17.59
C ILE A 639 -22.96 43.66 -17.95
N GLN A 640 -22.34 43.35 -19.09
CA GLN A 640 -21.25 44.17 -19.63
C GLN A 640 -21.78 45.43 -20.33
N ASN A 641 -21.71 46.59 -19.67
CA ASN A 641 -21.40 47.91 -20.26
C ASN A 641 -21.41 49.00 -19.18
N GLU A 642 -20.43 49.91 -19.17
CA GLU A 642 -20.36 50.99 -18.17
C GLU A 642 -21.45 52.06 -18.36
N PHE A 643 -22.16 52.40 -17.29
CA PHE A 643 -22.92 53.65 -17.19
C PHE A 643 -22.68 54.34 -15.84
N SER A 644 -22.09 55.54 -15.88
CA SER A 644 -21.81 56.33 -14.68
C SER A 644 -22.94 57.30 -14.36
N ILE A 645 -23.51 57.19 -13.15
CA ILE A 645 -24.48 58.16 -12.61
C ILE A 645 -23.79 58.98 -11.52
N THR A 646 -23.56 60.27 -11.78
CA THR A 646 -22.96 61.19 -10.80
C THR A 646 -24.05 61.98 -10.08
N VAL A 647 -24.13 61.87 -8.75
CA VAL A 647 -25.05 62.66 -7.90
C VAL A 647 -24.24 63.63 -7.03
N SER A 648 -24.04 64.86 -7.52
CA SER A 648 -23.45 65.96 -6.74
C SER A 648 -24.49 66.63 -5.85
N HIS A 649 -24.14 66.94 -4.59
CA HIS A 649 -25.05 67.57 -3.63
C HIS A 649 -24.66 69.03 -3.33
N ASP A 650 -25.26 69.97 -4.07
CA ASP A 650 -25.25 71.41 -3.77
C ASP A 650 -26.67 71.98 -3.94
N ASP A 651 -27.12 72.80 -2.98
CA ASP A 651 -28.34 73.64 -2.99
C ASP A 651 -29.65 73.04 -3.58
N GLY A 652 -29.88 71.74 -3.38
CA GLY A 652 -31.23 71.17 -3.32
C GLY A 652 -31.94 70.90 -4.66
N ALA A 653 -31.21 70.83 -5.76
CA ALA A 653 -31.73 70.35 -7.05
C ALA A 653 -30.96 69.11 -7.51
N VAL A 654 -31.65 67.97 -7.64
CA VAL A 654 -31.07 66.76 -8.25
C VAL A 654 -31.18 66.88 -9.76
N THR A 655 -30.05 66.94 -10.45
CA THR A 655 -29.94 66.84 -11.91
C THR A 655 -29.27 65.53 -12.28
N VAL A 656 -29.79 64.87 -13.32
CA VAL A 656 -29.23 63.64 -13.89
C VAL A 656 -28.93 63.93 -15.37
N GLU A 657 -27.66 63.87 -15.74
CA GLU A 657 -27.22 63.84 -17.14
C GLU A 657 -26.57 62.47 -17.40
N ALA A 658 -26.90 61.86 -18.54
CA ALA A 658 -26.30 60.63 -19.01
C ALA A 658 -25.70 60.90 -20.40
N ALA A 659 -24.47 60.45 -20.62
CA ALA A 659 -23.74 60.66 -21.86
C ALA A 659 -23.00 59.36 -22.26
N GLY A 660 -23.69 58.51 -23.02
CA GLY A 660 -23.06 57.42 -23.77
C GLY A 660 -22.59 57.92 -25.14
N ASN A 661 -21.51 57.34 -25.65
CA ASN A 661 -21.05 57.58 -27.02
C ASN A 661 -21.71 56.57 -27.98
N SER A 662 -21.54 56.78 -29.29
CA SER A 662 -22.13 55.94 -30.35
C SER A 662 -21.36 54.61 -30.54
N ASP A 663 -21.82 53.61 -31.31
CA ASP A 663 -22.86 53.59 -32.36
C ASP A 663 -23.70 52.30 -32.32
N ASP A 664 -24.98 52.37 -31.94
CA ASP A 664 -26.09 51.80 -32.73
C ASP A 664 -27.47 52.37 -32.28
N ALA A 665 -28.56 52.08 -33.02
CA ALA A 665 -29.75 52.94 -33.04
C ALA A 665 -30.99 52.50 -32.21
N GLU A 666 -31.66 53.52 -31.64
CA GLU A 666 -33.06 53.55 -31.15
C GLU A 666 -33.45 52.73 -29.89
N ALA A 667 -32.94 53.16 -28.72
CA ALA A 667 -33.67 53.06 -27.45
C ALA A 667 -33.69 54.41 -26.71
N THR A 668 -34.87 55.01 -26.50
CA THR A 668 -35.01 56.30 -25.78
C THR A 668 -35.84 56.15 -24.51
N TYR A 669 -35.18 56.03 -23.36
CA TYR A 669 -35.86 55.90 -22.07
C TYR A 669 -36.32 57.25 -21.51
N ARG A 670 -37.55 57.29 -20.97
CA ARG A 670 -38.08 58.40 -20.17
C ARG A 670 -38.47 57.87 -18.79
N VAL A 671 -37.89 58.45 -17.75
CA VAL A 671 -38.28 58.19 -16.35
C VAL A 671 -39.05 59.42 -15.83
N GLU A 672 -40.18 59.19 -15.18
CA GLU A 672 -40.91 60.21 -14.43
C GLU A 672 -41.11 59.75 -12.99
N ALA A 673 -40.85 60.62 -12.02
CA ALA A 673 -40.88 60.31 -10.59
C ALA A 673 -41.70 61.34 -9.83
N TYR A 674 -42.47 60.87 -8.84
CA TYR A 674 -43.30 61.70 -7.96
C TYR A 674 -43.14 61.25 -6.51
N VAL A 675 -43.27 62.22 -5.58
CA VAL A 675 -43.15 62.01 -4.14
C VAL A 675 -44.48 62.32 -3.48
N GLU A 676 -45.08 61.34 -2.80
CA GLU A 676 -46.20 61.57 -1.88
C GLU A 676 -45.76 61.55 -0.41
N VAL A 677 -46.58 62.17 0.44
CA VAL A 677 -46.17 62.60 1.78
C VAL A 677 -46.29 61.47 2.80
N LEU A 678 -45.31 60.56 2.81
CA LEU A 678 -44.84 59.87 4.03
C LEU A 678 -43.42 59.27 3.96
N GLY A 679 -42.60 59.65 2.97
CA GLY A 679 -41.13 59.50 3.08
C GLY A 679 -40.52 58.18 2.61
N GLN A 680 -41.21 57.41 1.76
CA GLN A 680 -40.62 56.27 1.04
C GLN A 680 -40.68 56.50 -0.47
N LEU A 681 -39.61 56.14 -1.17
CA LEU A 681 -39.54 56.14 -2.64
C LEU A 681 -39.85 54.72 -3.11
N HIS A 682 -40.86 54.56 -3.96
CA HIS A 682 -41.15 53.30 -4.63
C HIS A 682 -40.85 53.44 -6.13
N LEU A 683 -40.12 52.47 -6.69
CA LEU A 683 -39.93 52.30 -8.12
C LEU A 683 -40.74 51.07 -8.57
N TYR A 684 -41.42 51.19 -9.69
CA TYR A 684 -42.16 50.09 -10.33
C TYR A 684 -41.82 50.04 -11.81
N ALA A 685 -41.36 48.89 -12.28
CA ALA A 685 -41.37 48.57 -13.71
C ALA A 685 -42.71 47.89 -14.07
N ALA A 686 -43.17 48.08 -15.30
CA ALA A 686 -44.34 47.41 -15.87
C ALA A 686 -43.93 46.60 -17.11
N GLN A 687 -44.71 45.56 -17.41
CA GLN A 687 -44.28 44.37 -18.15
C GLN A 687 -44.46 44.47 -19.69
N GLU A 688 -43.87 43.47 -20.36
CA GLU A 688 -44.05 43.00 -21.74
C GLU A 688 -43.22 43.68 -22.84
N ILE A 689 -42.20 42.94 -23.30
CA ILE A 689 -41.60 43.01 -24.64
C ILE A 689 -41.55 41.57 -25.16
N THR A 690 -42.04 41.31 -26.36
CA THR A 690 -41.86 40.05 -27.08
C THR A 690 -40.59 40.13 -27.92
N ILE A 691 -39.73 39.11 -27.86
CA ILE A 691 -38.55 38.97 -28.71
C ILE A 691 -38.79 37.75 -29.62
N THR A 692 -38.64 37.93 -30.94
CA THR A 692 -38.51 36.83 -31.90
C THR A 692 -37.03 36.56 -32.12
N ALA A 693 -36.66 35.28 -32.17
CA ALA A 693 -35.28 34.85 -32.39
C ALA A 693 -34.76 35.17 -33.81
N ALA A 694 -33.47 34.91 -34.03
CA ALA A 694 -32.72 35.42 -35.17
C ALA A 694 -33.08 34.78 -36.54
N ASP A 695 -33.76 33.63 -36.55
CA ASP A 695 -34.06 32.85 -37.75
C ASP A 695 -35.53 32.89 -38.20
N GLY A 696 -36.44 33.24 -37.30
CA GLY A 696 -37.89 33.35 -37.54
C GLY A 696 -38.76 32.28 -36.86
N ILE A 697 -38.21 31.45 -35.98
CA ILE A 697 -39.02 30.63 -35.06
C ILE A 697 -39.67 31.54 -33.97
N ASP A 698 -40.75 31.07 -33.37
CA ASP A 698 -41.42 31.76 -32.25
C ASP A 698 -40.70 31.37 -30.96
N ALA A 699 -40.21 32.34 -30.17
CA ALA A 699 -39.41 32.10 -28.96
C ALA A 699 -40.15 31.37 -27.82
N SER A 700 -41.41 30.95 -28.03
CA SER A 700 -42.15 30.03 -27.15
C SER A 700 -42.23 28.58 -27.68
N LEU A 701 -41.57 28.32 -28.81
CA LEU A 701 -41.46 27.07 -29.57
C LEU A 701 -40.05 26.93 -30.18
N ASP A 702 -39.07 27.66 -29.64
CA ASP A 702 -37.70 27.74 -30.12
C ASP A 702 -36.77 27.12 -29.09
N ASN A 703 -36.06 26.05 -29.46
CA ASN A 703 -35.14 25.37 -28.57
C ASN A 703 -33.71 25.96 -28.55
N CYS A 704 -33.37 26.86 -29.49
CA CYS A 704 -32.15 27.69 -29.39
C CYS A 704 -32.45 29.20 -29.50
N PRO A 705 -33.12 29.84 -28.52
CA PRO A 705 -33.53 31.26 -28.60
C PRO A 705 -32.42 32.30 -28.85
N LEU A 706 -31.14 31.91 -28.74
CA LEU A 706 -29.96 32.74 -28.98
C LEU A 706 -29.15 32.33 -30.23
N ILE A 707 -29.37 31.14 -30.80
CA ILE A 707 -28.59 30.60 -31.93
C ILE A 707 -29.54 30.08 -33.02
N ALA A 708 -29.39 30.59 -34.24
CA ALA A 708 -30.28 30.30 -35.35
C ALA A 708 -30.21 28.82 -35.82
N ASN A 709 -31.18 28.00 -35.42
CA ASN A 709 -31.27 26.56 -35.75
C ASN A 709 -32.59 26.17 -36.48
N PRO A 710 -32.80 26.55 -37.75
CA PRO A 710 -34.09 26.37 -38.44
C PRO A 710 -34.60 24.93 -38.64
N SER A 711 -33.82 23.91 -38.26
CA SER A 711 -34.28 22.52 -38.19
C SER A 711 -35.09 22.24 -36.92
N GLN A 712 -34.79 22.94 -35.82
CA GLN A 712 -35.27 22.61 -34.46
C GLN A 712 -35.04 21.12 -34.18
N SER A 713 -33.79 20.72 -34.40
CA SER A 713 -33.28 19.42 -34.00
C SER A 713 -33.10 19.40 -32.47
N ASP A 714 -33.27 18.22 -31.90
CA ASP A 714 -33.42 17.91 -30.48
C ASP A 714 -33.26 16.37 -30.40
N VAL A 715 -32.07 15.86 -30.07
CA VAL A 715 -31.73 14.42 -30.20
C VAL A 715 -32.05 13.66 -28.91
N ASP A 716 -31.65 14.18 -27.75
CA ASP A 716 -31.96 13.60 -26.43
C ASP A 716 -33.43 13.83 -25.99
N ALA A 717 -34.04 14.92 -26.44
CA ALA A 717 -35.37 15.43 -26.09
C ALA A 717 -35.52 16.10 -24.69
N ASP A 718 -34.46 16.73 -24.16
CA ASP A 718 -34.48 17.65 -23.01
C ASP A 718 -35.29 18.93 -23.31
N GLY A 719 -35.13 19.50 -24.50
CA GLY A 719 -35.78 20.74 -24.94
C GLY A 719 -34.85 21.93 -25.20
N VAL A 720 -33.53 21.76 -25.07
CA VAL A 720 -32.50 22.48 -25.83
C VAL A 720 -32.44 21.85 -27.25
N GLY A 721 -31.35 21.94 -28.01
CA GLY A 721 -31.24 21.38 -29.35
C GLY A 721 -29.88 21.59 -30.01
N ASP A 722 -29.56 20.76 -31.03
CA ASP A 722 -28.17 20.41 -31.42
C ASP A 722 -27.25 21.58 -31.87
N SER A 723 -27.77 22.79 -32.00
CA SER A 723 -27.00 23.98 -32.39
C SER A 723 -26.67 24.91 -31.22
N CYS A 724 -27.17 24.61 -30.03
CA CYS A 724 -26.87 25.33 -28.79
C CYS A 724 -26.66 24.41 -27.58
N ASP A 725 -26.80 23.08 -27.75
CA ASP A 725 -26.38 22.11 -26.74
C ASP A 725 -24.86 21.94 -26.65
N PRO A 726 -24.33 21.74 -25.44
CA PRO A 726 -22.96 21.25 -25.22
C PRO A 726 -22.86 19.72 -25.31
N ASP A 727 -23.96 18.98 -25.09
CA ASP A 727 -24.11 17.52 -25.17
C ASP A 727 -25.39 17.28 -25.99
N ILE A 728 -25.26 16.80 -27.24
CA ILE A 728 -26.38 16.76 -28.21
C ILE A 728 -27.38 15.63 -27.92
N ASP A 729 -26.92 14.49 -27.40
CA ASP A 729 -27.72 13.27 -27.32
C ASP A 729 -27.94 12.73 -25.89
N GLY A 730 -27.36 13.38 -24.88
CA GLY A 730 -27.70 13.25 -23.47
C GLY A 730 -27.01 12.08 -22.76
N ASP A 731 -25.91 11.59 -23.32
CA ASP A 731 -25.01 10.58 -22.75
C ASP A 731 -24.29 11.09 -21.48
N GLY A 732 -23.93 12.37 -21.45
CA GLY A 732 -23.14 13.01 -20.40
C GLY A 732 -21.75 13.49 -20.82
N THR A 733 -21.39 13.37 -22.10
CA THR A 733 -20.12 13.82 -22.68
C THR A 733 -20.34 15.05 -23.59
N ASP A 734 -19.51 16.09 -23.44
CA ASP A 734 -19.63 17.31 -24.27
C ASP A 734 -19.14 17.05 -25.71
N ASN A 735 -19.83 17.61 -26.71
CA ASN A 735 -19.63 17.44 -28.17
C ASN A 735 -18.21 17.77 -28.71
N GLU A 736 -17.33 18.37 -27.91
CA GLU A 736 -15.93 18.66 -28.28
C GLU A 736 -14.94 17.60 -27.74
N GLU A 737 -15.38 16.75 -26.79
CA GLU A 737 -14.63 15.61 -26.24
C GLU A 737 -15.20 14.26 -26.74
N ASP A 738 -16.49 14.22 -27.06
CA ASP A 738 -17.21 13.10 -27.69
C ASP A 738 -16.87 12.92 -29.19
N VAL A 739 -16.61 11.66 -29.60
CA VAL A 739 -16.30 11.29 -30.99
C VAL A 739 -17.56 11.01 -31.84
N PHE A 740 -18.71 10.71 -31.22
CA PHE A 740 -19.99 10.40 -31.88
C PHE A 740 -21.20 11.25 -31.39
N PRO A 741 -21.21 12.61 -31.47
CA PRO A 741 -22.22 13.49 -30.84
C PRO A 741 -23.64 13.50 -31.45
N TYR A 742 -24.16 12.32 -31.80
CA TYR A 742 -25.49 12.03 -32.34
C TYR A 742 -25.94 10.57 -32.03
N ASP A 743 -25.24 9.81 -31.18
CA ASP A 743 -25.58 8.44 -30.76
C ASP A 743 -25.22 8.19 -29.28
N ALA A 744 -26.16 8.48 -28.37
CA ALA A 744 -26.09 8.32 -26.90
C ALA A 744 -25.90 6.88 -26.37
N SER A 745 -25.21 6.05 -27.13
CA SER A 745 -24.65 4.78 -26.70
C SER A 745 -23.14 4.65 -27.00
N GLU A 746 -22.51 5.70 -27.54
CA GLU A 746 -21.09 5.77 -27.90
C GLU A 746 -20.52 7.17 -27.70
N TYR A 747 -19.38 7.30 -27.02
CA TYR A 747 -18.63 8.57 -26.95
C TYR A 747 -17.13 8.42 -27.26
N LEU A 748 -16.62 7.19 -27.28
CA LEU A 748 -15.20 6.85 -27.39
C LEU A 748 -14.90 6.07 -28.68
N ASP A 749 -13.74 6.36 -29.26
CA ASP A 749 -13.12 5.73 -30.44
C ASP A 749 -11.64 5.51 -30.07
N SER A 750 -11.32 4.38 -29.45
CA SER A 750 -10.01 4.14 -28.82
C SER A 750 -8.84 4.04 -29.82
N ASP A 751 -9.07 3.50 -31.02
CA ASP A 751 -8.05 3.34 -32.06
C ASP A 751 -8.04 4.47 -33.13
N GLY A 752 -9.20 5.10 -33.35
CA GLY A 752 -9.40 6.14 -34.36
C GLY A 752 -9.84 5.62 -35.75
N ASP A 753 -10.43 4.42 -35.86
CA ASP A 753 -11.04 3.90 -37.11
C ASP A 753 -12.29 4.72 -37.52
N GLY A 754 -13.07 5.17 -36.53
CA GLY A 754 -14.39 5.80 -36.72
C GLY A 754 -15.56 4.84 -36.46
N ILE A 755 -15.37 3.83 -35.62
CA ILE A 755 -16.40 2.98 -35.01
C ILE A 755 -16.26 3.16 -33.48
N GLY A 756 -17.38 3.23 -32.76
CA GLY A 756 -17.37 3.40 -31.31
C GLY A 756 -17.17 2.10 -30.55
N ASN A 757 -16.61 2.18 -29.34
CA ASN A 757 -16.22 1.03 -28.53
C ASN A 757 -17.36 0.04 -28.16
N ASN A 758 -18.64 0.43 -28.16
CA ASN A 758 -19.76 -0.51 -27.94
C ASN A 758 -20.24 -1.18 -29.25
N ALA A 759 -19.71 -0.77 -30.40
CA ALA A 759 -20.09 -1.21 -31.74
C ALA A 759 -18.94 -1.86 -32.53
N ASP A 760 -17.68 -1.60 -32.17
CA ASP A 760 -16.54 -2.40 -32.61
C ASP A 760 -16.42 -3.70 -31.77
N THR A 761 -15.33 -4.41 -31.99
CA THR A 761 -15.01 -5.74 -31.47
C THR A 761 -13.48 -5.98 -31.41
N ASP A 762 -12.67 -4.92 -31.55
CA ASP A 762 -11.20 -4.90 -31.61
C ASP A 762 -10.76 -3.48 -31.20
N ASP A 763 -11.20 -3.03 -30.02
CA ASP A 763 -11.28 -1.60 -29.58
C ASP A 763 -9.98 -0.77 -29.70
N ASP A 764 -8.79 -1.38 -29.69
CA ASP A 764 -7.50 -0.70 -29.90
C ASP A 764 -6.76 -1.12 -31.21
N ASN A 765 -7.38 -2.00 -32.00
CA ASN A 765 -6.95 -2.48 -33.32
C ASN A 765 -5.55 -3.16 -33.33
N ASP A 766 -5.14 -3.71 -32.19
CA ASP A 766 -4.03 -4.67 -32.07
C ASP A 766 -4.25 -5.92 -32.96
N GLY A 767 -5.51 -6.37 -33.06
CA GLY A 767 -5.93 -7.57 -33.78
C GLY A 767 -6.42 -8.73 -32.88
N VAL A 768 -6.53 -8.51 -31.57
CA VAL A 768 -7.18 -9.41 -30.61
C VAL A 768 -8.55 -8.84 -30.20
N PRO A 769 -9.66 -9.49 -30.59
CA PRO A 769 -11.00 -9.01 -30.26
C PRO A 769 -11.26 -8.93 -28.74
N ASP A 770 -11.77 -7.80 -28.24
CA ASP A 770 -12.00 -7.48 -26.80
C ASP A 770 -12.63 -8.61 -25.98
N THR A 771 -13.56 -9.38 -26.57
CA THR A 771 -14.13 -10.58 -25.91
C THR A 771 -13.11 -11.68 -25.54
N MET A 772 -11.87 -11.56 -26.01
CA MET A 772 -10.71 -12.43 -25.78
C MET A 772 -9.55 -11.67 -25.11
N ASP A 773 -9.71 -10.40 -24.75
CA ASP A 773 -8.67 -9.57 -24.13
C ASP A 773 -9.02 -9.15 -22.68
N LEU A 774 -8.00 -8.77 -21.89
CA LEU A 774 -8.14 -8.12 -20.58
C LEU A 774 -7.82 -6.63 -20.66
N PHE A 775 -7.09 -6.18 -21.67
CA PHE A 775 -6.63 -4.80 -21.84
C PHE A 775 -7.09 -4.20 -23.20
N PRO A 776 -8.37 -4.29 -23.59
CA PRO A 776 -8.86 -3.89 -24.93
C PRO A 776 -8.77 -2.39 -25.25
N LEU A 777 -7.99 -1.61 -24.50
CA LEU A 777 -7.79 -0.17 -24.66
C LEU A 777 -6.28 0.19 -24.64
N ASP A 778 -5.38 -0.80 -24.71
CA ASP A 778 -3.92 -0.61 -24.71
C ASP A 778 -3.27 -1.53 -25.76
N PRO A 779 -2.99 -1.03 -26.99
CA PRO A 779 -2.48 -1.83 -28.11
C PRO A 779 -0.98 -2.21 -27.97
N ASN A 780 -0.50 -2.29 -26.73
CA ASN A 780 0.81 -2.80 -26.31
C ASN A 780 0.68 -3.98 -25.32
N LYS A 781 -0.52 -4.22 -24.75
CA LYS A 781 -0.86 -5.32 -23.86
C LYS A 781 -2.10 -6.02 -24.42
N TYR A 782 -1.97 -7.28 -24.81
CA TYR A 782 -3.10 -8.10 -25.23
C TYR A 782 -3.09 -9.40 -24.43
N ASN A 783 -4.22 -9.77 -23.82
CA ASN A 783 -4.34 -11.03 -23.09
C ASN A 783 -4.60 -12.22 -24.02
N ALA A 784 -3.69 -12.42 -24.98
CA ALA A 784 -3.39 -13.76 -25.45
C ALA A 784 -2.69 -14.55 -24.32
N ARG A 785 -3.42 -14.88 -23.24
CA ARG A 785 -2.97 -15.73 -22.13
C ARG A 785 -2.55 -17.07 -22.71
N SER A 786 -1.28 -17.20 -23.07
CA SER A 786 -0.84 -18.31 -23.91
C SER A 786 -1.07 -19.61 -23.15
N VAL A 787 -1.99 -20.44 -23.64
CA VAL A 787 -2.47 -21.60 -22.89
C VAL A 787 -1.26 -22.46 -22.53
N LYS A 788 -0.93 -22.54 -21.24
CA LYS A 788 0.40 -22.96 -20.81
C LYS A 788 0.75 -24.33 -21.39
N ASN A 789 1.84 -24.41 -22.14
CA ASN A 789 2.27 -25.60 -22.90
C ASN A 789 1.49 -25.92 -24.19
N ASP A 790 0.67 -25.04 -24.78
CA ASP A 790 0.14 -25.25 -26.14
C ASP A 790 1.25 -25.04 -27.19
N LEU A 791 1.80 -26.11 -27.75
CA LEU A 791 2.82 -26.03 -28.81
C LEU A 791 2.22 -25.76 -30.21
N ASN A 792 0.90 -25.83 -30.36
CA ASN A 792 0.23 -25.97 -31.66
C ASN A 792 -0.81 -24.87 -31.99
N ALA A 793 -1.20 -24.08 -30.99
CA ALA A 793 -2.23 -23.04 -31.04
C ALA A 793 -3.60 -23.61 -31.45
N ASP A 794 -4.07 -24.63 -30.72
CA ASP A 794 -5.47 -25.09 -30.78
C ASP A 794 -6.26 -24.82 -29.49
N GLY A 795 -5.68 -24.03 -28.58
CA GLY A 795 -6.30 -23.54 -27.35
C GLY A 795 -6.28 -24.55 -26.21
N LYS A 796 -5.24 -25.41 -26.16
CA LYS A 796 -5.10 -26.50 -25.17
C LYS A 796 -3.63 -26.76 -24.83
N SER A 797 -3.36 -26.95 -23.54
CA SER A 797 -2.07 -27.40 -23.03
C SER A 797 -1.67 -28.76 -23.64
N ASP A 798 -0.54 -28.81 -24.33
CA ASP A 798 0.00 -30.07 -24.86
C ASP A 798 0.98 -30.74 -23.88
N LEU A 799 1.16 -32.05 -24.02
CA LEU A 799 2.10 -32.80 -23.19
C LEU A 799 3.37 -33.17 -23.97
N LEU A 800 4.46 -32.46 -23.66
CA LEU A 800 5.80 -32.72 -24.20
C LEU A 800 6.51 -33.84 -23.42
N TRP A 801 6.87 -34.92 -24.09
CA TRP A 801 7.47 -36.13 -23.48
C TRP A 801 8.90 -36.40 -23.96
N ARG A 802 9.85 -36.57 -23.02
CA ARG A 802 11.27 -36.90 -23.30
C ARG A 802 11.71 -38.24 -22.70
N SER A 803 12.32 -39.09 -23.52
CA SER A 803 12.88 -40.38 -23.12
C SER A 803 14.40 -40.31 -22.89
N PHE A 804 14.84 -40.24 -21.63
CA PHE A 804 16.25 -40.15 -21.26
C PHE A 804 17.09 -41.36 -21.69
N ALA A 805 16.49 -42.55 -21.78
CA ALA A 805 17.17 -43.76 -22.26
C ALA A 805 17.39 -43.82 -23.78
N ARG A 806 16.77 -42.93 -24.57
CA ARG A 806 16.77 -42.99 -26.04
C ARG A 806 16.97 -41.64 -26.75
N GLY A 807 16.88 -40.54 -26.01
CA GLY A 807 16.89 -39.17 -26.54
C GLY A 807 15.62 -38.77 -27.31
N TRP A 808 14.59 -39.63 -27.35
CA TRP A 808 13.36 -39.43 -28.13
C TRP A 808 12.48 -38.36 -27.48
N ASN A 809 11.97 -37.44 -28.29
CA ASN A 809 11.05 -36.38 -27.86
C ASN A 809 9.74 -36.49 -28.65
N PHE A 810 8.60 -36.40 -27.98
CA PHE A 810 7.25 -36.54 -28.54
C PHE A 810 6.34 -35.42 -28.05
N LEU A 811 5.50 -34.92 -28.93
CA LEU A 811 4.33 -34.13 -28.59
C LEU A 811 3.12 -35.06 -28.45
N TRP A 812 2.37 -34.94 -27.37
CA TRP A 812 1.01 -35.48 -27.26
C TRP A 812 0.06 -34.31 -27.31
N ALA A 813 -0.52 -34.07 -28.48
CA ALA A 813 -1.54 -33.06 -28.66
C ALA A 813 -2.80 -33.48 -27.89
N MET A 814 -3.28 -32.64 -26.98
CA MET A 814 -4.36 -32.99 -26.04
C MET A 814 -5.75 -32.67 -26.62
N ASN A 815 -6.78 -33.34 -26.08
CA ASN A 815 -8.19 -33.09 -26.39
C ASN A 815 -9.06 -33.63 -25.24
N GLY A 816 -8.94 -32.99 -24.08
CA GLY A 816 -9.56 -33.37 -22.81
C GLY A 816 -9.09 -34.72 -22.29
N GLU A 817 -10.04 -35.63 -22.04
CA GLU A 817 -9.78 -36.97 -21.47
C GLU A 817 -8.84 -37.87 -22.31
N GLN A 818 -8.40 -37.44 -23.50
CA GLN A 818 -7.69 -38.26 -24.48
C GLN A 818 -6.56 -37.49 -25.18
N ILE A 819 -5.51 -38.23 -25.57
CA ILE A 819 -4.51 -37.73 -26.52
C ILE A 819 -5.18 -37.68 -27.90
N GLY A 820 -5.31 -36.48 -28.49
CA GLY A 820 -5.79 -36.29 -29.86
C GLY A 820 -4.80 -36.88 -30.88
N VAL A 821 -3.52 -36.47 -30.79
CA VAL A 821 -2.45 -36.97 -31.68
C VAL A 821 -1.11 -37.10 -30.93
N ALA A 822 -0.48 -38.28 -30.97
CA ALA A 822 0.89 -38.49 -30.47
C ALA A 822 1.91 -38.47 -31.63
N THR A 823 2.76 -37.44 -31.68
CA THR A 823 3.68 -37.17 -32.80
C THR A 823 5.14 -37.10 -32.34
N PRO A 824 6.09 -37.82 -32.99
CA PRO A 824 7.52 -37.68 -32.70
C PRO A 824 8.05 -36.34 -33.23
N ILE A 825 8.73 -35.57 -32.37
CA ILE A 825 9.37 -34.30 -32.73
C ILE A 825 10.75 -34.58 -33.34
N ASN A 826 11.70 -35.02 -32.50
CA ASN A 826 13.08 -35.29 -32.89
C ASN A 826 13.75 -36.29 -31.93
N VAL A 827 15.07 -36.46 -32.09
CA VAL A 827 15.89 -37.26 -31.18
C VAL A 827 17.14 -36.45 -30.79
N VAL A 828 17.12 -35.88 -29.59
CA VAL A 828 18.31 -35.24 -28.97
C VAL A 828 19.05 -36.32 -28.17
N GLN A 829 20.13 -36.83 -28.79
CA GLN A 829 21.07 -37.77 -28.18
C GLN A 829 21.76 -37.16 -26.95
N GLU A 830 22.34 -38.02 -26.11
CA GLU A 830 22.92 -37.71 -24.80
C GLU A 830 21.86 -37.42 -23.72
N TYR A 831 22.03 -38.03 -22.55
CA TYR A 831 21.13 -37.90 -21.39
C TYR A 831 21.32 -36.58 -20.63
N THR A 832 22.38 -35.84 -20.97
CA THR A 832 22.79 -34.57 -20.37
C THR A 832 22.01 -33.38 -20.93
N TRP A 833 21.29 -33.57 -22.05
CA TRP A 833 20.33 -32.61 -22.56
C TRP A 833 18.96 -32.80 -21.90
N THR A 834 18.49 -31.75 -21.24
CA THR A 834 17.16 -31.64 -20.62
C THR A 834 16.33 -30.57 -21.32
N MET A 835 15.01 -30.70 -21.18
CA MET A 835 14.05 -29.62 -21.41
C MET A 835 13.87 -28.96 -20.05
N ASP A 836 14.31 -27.71 -19.92
CA ASP A 836 14.45 -27.02 -18.63
C ASP A 836 13.47 -25.84 -18.46
N GLY A 837 12.65 -25.58 -19.49
CA GLY A 837 11.57 -24.60 -19.50
C GLY A 837 10.74 -24.68 -20.78
N GLN A 838 9.51 -24.18 -20.70
CA GLN A 838 8.53 -24.08 -21.79
C GLN A 838 7.81 -22.73 -21.67
N GLY A 839 7.39 -22.18 -22.81
CA GLY A 839 6.78 -20.84 -22.91
C GLY A 839 7.01 -20.27 -24.31
N ASP A 840 6.24 -19.27 -24.74
CA ASP A 840 6.42 -18.68 -26.07
C ASP A 840 7.64 -17.76 -26.11
N TYR A 841 8.79 -18.28 -26.53
CA TYR A 841 10.03 -17.51 -26.58
C TYR A 841 10.09 -16.53 -27.77
N ASN A 842 9.03 -16.37 -28.56
CA ASN A 842 9.04 -15.51 -29.75
C ASN A 842 7.79 -14.65 -30.06
N GLY A 843 6.70 -14.77 -29.29
CA GLY A 843 5.43 -14.08 -29.52
C GLY A 843 4.75 -14.52 -30.83
N ASP A 844 4.45 -15.82 -31.00
CA ASP A 844 3.56 -16.30 -32.08
C ASP A 844 2.44 -17.25 -31.64
N GLY A 845 2.02 -17.11 -30.38
CA GLY A 845 0.90 -17.80 -29.73
C GLY A 845 1.19 -19.27 -29.42
N LYS A 846 2.47 -19.66 -29.29
CA LYS A 846 2.90 -21.07 -29.20
C LYS A 846 4.03 -21.27 -28.21
N SER A 847 3.84 -22.22 -27.31
CA SER A 847 4.89 -22.69 -26.41
C SER A 847 6.07 -23.27 -27.19
N ASP A 848 7.25 -22.76 -26.90
CA ASP A 848 8.53 -23.22 -27.39
C ASP A 848 9.25 -24.06 -26.33
N ILE A 849 10.44 -24.60 -26.67
CA ILE A 849 11.18 -25.51 -25.79
C ILE A 849 12.57 -24.98 -25.47
N PHE A 850 12.82 -24.68 -24.19
CA PHE A 850 14.15 -24.34 -23.69
C PHE A 850 14.97 -25.60 -23.39
N TRP A 851 16.18 -25.66 -23.94
CA TRP A 851 17.09 -26.80 -23.77
C TRP A 851 18.39 -26.40 -23.09
N ARG A 852 18.74 -27.14 -22.05
CA ARG A 852 20.01 -27.01 -21.32
C ARG A 852 20.82 -28.29 -21.40
N ASN A 853 22.15 -28.14 -21.38
CA ASN A 853 23.08 -29.27 -21.23
C ASN A 853 23.76 -29.25 -19.85
N SER A 854 23.50 -30.27 -19.03
CA SER A 854 24.00 -30.40 -17.65
C SER A 854 25.53 -30.38 -17.52
N ASP A 855 26.24 -30.84 -18.54
CA ASP A 855 27.69 -31.11 -18.47
C ASP A 855 28.53 -29.99 -19.10
N THR A 856 27.98 -29.28 -20.09
CA THR A 856 28.67 -28.21 -20.82
C THR A 856 28.13 -26.82 -20.51
N GLY A 857 26.93 -26.72 -19.92
CA GLY A 857 26.24 -25.46 -19.66
C GLY A 857 25.64 -24.80 -20.90
N MET A 858 25.72 -25.44 -22.08
CA MET A 858 25.18 -24.93 -23.34
C MET A 858 23.65 -24.84 -23.29
N ASN A 859 23.10 -23.70 -23.73
CA ASN A 859 21.67 -23.47 -23.82
C ASN A 859 21.25 -23.22 -25.28
N PHE A 860 20.04 -23.67 -25.66
CA PHE A 860 19.41 -23.32 -26.92
C PHE A 860 17.88 -23.41 -26.81
N ILE A 861 17.16 -22.73 -27.69
CA ILE A 861 15.71 -22.88 -27.87
C ILE A 861 15.42 -23.60 -29.20
N TYR A 862 14.38 -24.43 -29.22
CA TYR A 862 13.67 -24.77 -30.44
C TYR A 862 12.39 -23.95 -30.51
N LEU A 863 12.26 -23.14 -31.58
CA LEU A 863 10.98 -22.56 -31.94
C LEU A 863 10.13 -23.64 -32.59
N MET A 864 8.85 -23.70 -32.24
CA MET A 864 7.95 -24.81 -32.55
C MET A 864 6.85 -24.41 -33.55
N ASP A 865 6.13 -25.42 -34.05
CA ASP A 865 4.91 -25.31 -34.83
C ASP A 865 4.20 -26.68 -34.73
N GLY A 866 3.48 -26.86 -33.62
CA GLY A 866 3.11 -28.17 -33.11
C GLY A 866 4.33 -29.05 -32.91
N ALA A 867 4.31 -30.26 -33.47
CA ALA A 867 5.45 -31.18 -33.41
C ALA A 867 6.62 -30.83 -34.34
N SER A 868 6.54 -29.73 -35.09
CA SER A 868 7.59 -29.29 -36.03
C SER A 868 8.57 -28.32 -35.34
N ILE A 869 9.85 -28.42 -35.65
CA ILE A 869 10.83 -27.41 -35.22
C ILE A 869 10.95 -26.37 -36.35
N LYS A 870 10.35 -25.20 -36.11
CA LYS A 870 10.36 -23.99 -36.94
C LYS A 870 11.78 -23.45 -37.06
N GLN A 871 12.49 -23.29 -35.93
CA GLN A 871 13.88 -22.82 -35.90
C GLN A 871 14.65 -23.36 -34.67
N LYS A 872 15.99 -23.24 -34.69
CA LYS A 872 16.84 -23.46 -33.51
C LYS A 872 17.69 -22.22 -33.27
N TYR A 873 17.58 -21.63 -32.09
CA TYR A 873 18.47 -20.56 -31.63
C TYR A 873 19.42 -21.10 -30.56
N VAL A 874 20.73 -21.06 -30.83
CA VAL A 874 21.74 -21.30 -29.79
C VAL A 874 21.95 -19.98 -29.06
N LEU A 875 21.74 -19.99 -27.74
CA LEU A 875 21.78 -18.79 -26.91
C LEU A 875 23.21 -18.56 -26.39
N ASN A 876 23.54 -19.19 -25.27
CA ASN A 876 24.77 -18.95 -24.53
C ASN A 876 25.29 -20.23 -23.84
N PHE A 877 26.30 -20.06 -22.99
CA PHE A 877 26.83 -21.11 -22.10
C PHE A 877 26.81 -20.56 -20.67
N VAL A 878 25.97 -21.13 -19.81
CA VAL A 878 25.85 -20.74 -18.39
C VAL A 878 26.35 -21.90 -17.53
N THR A 879 27.29 -21.61 -16.63
CA THR A 879 28.15 -22.60 -15.95
C THR A 879 27.41 -23.82 -15.41
N ALA A 880 27.73 -24.98 -16.00
CA ALA A 880 27.26 -26.30 -15.58
C ALA A 880 27.53 -26.56 -14.08
N GLY A 881 26.55 -27.14 -13.38
CA GLY A 881 26.65 -27.48 -11.96
C GLY A 881 26.70 -26.28 -10.99
N VAL A 882 26.60 -25.05 -11.49
CA VAL A 882 26.53 -23.82 -10.67
C VAL A 882 25.19 -23.13 -10.86
N TRP A 883 24.72 -23.01 -12.10
CA TRP A 883 23.45 -22.37 -12.43
C TRP A 883 22.42 -23.40 -12.93
N GLN A 884 21.19 -23.23 -12.47
CA GLN A 884 20.00 -23.98 -12.89
C GLN A 884 18.94 -23.00 -13.42
N VAL A 885 18.14 -23.42 -14.40
CA VAL A 885 16.84 -22.79 -14.66
C VAL A 885 15.90 -23.24 -13.55
N VAL A 886 15.09 -22.33 -13.02
CA VAL A 886 14.16 -22.62 -11.91
C VAL A 886 12.73 -22.13 -12.16
N GLY A 887 12.48 -21.39 -13.24
CA GLY A 887 11.15 -20.99 -13.72
C GLY A 887 11.19 -20.51 -15.17
N SER A 888 10.03 -20.54 -15.84
CA SER A 888 9.82 -19.98 -17.17
C SER A 888 8.35 -19.64 -17.36
N GLY A 889 8.10 -18.38 -17.73
CA GLY A 889 6.83 -17.68 -17.90
C GLY A 889 7.17 -16.25 -18.29
N ASP A 890 6.22 -15.42 -18.72
CA ASP A 890 6.52 -14.01 -19.07
C ASP A 890 6.72 -13.20 -17.79
N PHE A 891 7.96 -12.80 -17.48
CA PHE A 891 8.24 -12.08 -16.23
C PHE A 891 8.06 -10.55 -16.38
N ASN A 892 7.72 -10.04 -17.56
CA ASN A 892 7.64 -8.60 -17.85
C ASN A 892 6.45 -8.16 -18.72
N GLY A 893 5.44 -9.01 -18.90
CA GLY A 893 4.19 -8.69 -19.61
C GLY A 893 4.33 -8.22 -21.06
N ASP A 894 5.36 -8.64 -21.82
CA ASP A 894 5.54 -8.24 -23.24
C ASP A 894 5.08 -9.30 -24.26
N GLY A 895 4.34 -10.30 -23.80
CA GLY A 895 3.81 -11.41 -24.60
C GLY A 895 4.85 -12.48 -24.94
N VAL A 896 6.00 -12.49 -24.25
CA VAL A 896 7.13 -13.37 -24.52
C VAL A 896 7.57 -14.08 -23.24
N GLY A 897 7.47 -15.41 -23.24
CA GLY A 897 7.92 -16.22 -22.11
C GLY A 897 9.43 -16.14 -21.90
N ASP A 898 9.84 -16.10 -20.63
CA ASP A 898 11.21 -15.85 -20.19
C ASP A 898 11.87 -17.06 -19.48
N VAL A 899 13.07 -16.84 -18.95
CA VAL A 899 13.86 -17.86 -18.23
C VAL A 899 14.47 -17.29 -16.95
N LEU A 900 13.98 -17.76 -15.81
CA LEU A 900 14.52 -17.46 -14.48
C LEU A 900 15.64 -18.44 -14.11
N TRP A 901 16.79 -17.90 -13.75
CA TRP A 901 17.98 -18.63 -13.33
C TRP A 901 18.28 -18.47 -11.84
N ARG A 902 18.87 -19.49 -11.22
CA ARG A 902 19.46 -19.39 -9.89
C ARG A 902 20.81 -20.11 -9.76
N ASN A 903 21.70 -19.51 -8.98
CA ASN A 903 23.00 -20.06 -8.59
C ASN A 903 22.89 -20.89 -7.31
N ILE A 904 23.04 -22.21 -7.42
CA ILE A 904 22.84 -23.14 -6.31
C ILE A 904 23.94 -23.13 -5.24
N ASN A 905 25.00 -22.33 -5.42
CA ASN A 905 26.14 -22.25 -4.49
C ASN A 905 26.29 -20.88 -3.82
N ARG A 906 25.44 -19.91 -4.17
CA ARG A 906 25.53 -18.52 -3.68
C ARG A 906 24.17 -17.83 -3.48
N GLY A 907 23.11 -18.32 -4.11
CA GLY A 907 21.78 -17.75 -3.97
C GLY A 907 21.35 -16.75 -5.03
N ASP A 908 22.30 -16.14 -5.78
CA ASP A 908 22.01 -15.16 -6.83
C ASP A 908 21.01 -15.67 -7.88
N THR A 909 20.05 -14.81 -8.22
CA THR A 909 19.04 -15.04 -9.26
C THR A 909 19.26 -14.11 -10.45
N TRP A 910 18.76 -14.50 -11.62
CA TRP A 910 18.97 -13.76 -12.88
C TRP A 910 17.85 -14.03 -13.87
N PHE A 911 17.30 -12.99 -14.49
CA PHE A 911 16.34 -13.12 -15.58
C PHE A 911 17.04 -13.02 -16.93
N TYR A 912 16.70 -13.89 -17.87
CA TYR A 912 16.91 -13.62 -19.30
C TYR A 912 15.57 -13.22 -19.88
N LEU A 913 15.42 -11.92 -20.16
CA LEU A 913 14.26 -11.38 -20.86
C LEU A 913 14.41 -11.71 -22.34
N MET A 914 13.39 -12.28 -22.94
CA MET A 914 13.45 -12.94 -24.24
C MET A 914 12.84 -12.08 -25.33
N LYS A 915 13.35 -12.22 -26.56
CA LYS A 915 12.77 -11.56 -27.73
C LYS A 915 13.10 -12.33 -28.99
N ASN A 916 12.05 -12.68 -29.76
CA ASN A 916 12.16 -13.32 -31.08
C ASN A 916 13.03 -14.61 -31.08
N GLY A 917 12.98 -15.40 -29.99
CA GLY A 917 13.75 -16.63 -29.81
C GLY A 917 15.19 -16.45 -29.33
N SER A 918 15.55 -15.24 -28.87
CA SER A 918 16.90 -14.88 -28.39
C SER A 918 16.84 -14.09 -27.09
N ILE A 919 17.94 -14.05 -26.33
CA ILE A 919 18.03 -13.21 -25.13
C ILE A 919 18.02 -11.75 -25.59
N GLY A 920 16.96 -11.01 -25.24
CA GLY A 920 16.78 -9.59 -25.51
C GLY A 920 17.51 -8.73 -24.48
N ASP A 921 17.26 -8.99 -23.20
CA ASP A 921 18.02 -8.44 -22.08
C ASP A 921 18.33 -9.51 -21.00
N SER A 922 19.19 -9.19 -20.04
CA SER A 922 19.74 -10.15 -19.09
C SER A 922 20.06 -9.48 -17.75
N LYS A 923 19.02 -9.19 -16.94
CA LYS A 923 19.14 -8.45 -15.68
C LYS A 923 19.29 -9.34 -14.42
N PRO A 924 20.13 -8.98 -13.45
CA PRO A 924 20.18 -9.65 -12.14
C PRO A 924 18.88 -9.43 -11.38
N SER A 925 18.60 -10.31 -10.42
CA SER A 925 17.52 -10.13 -9.44
C SER A 925 18.06 -10.40 -8.02
N LEU A 926 17.19 -10.39 -7.01
CA LEU A 926 17.56 -10.48 -5.59
C LEU A 926 18.41 -11.74 -5.29
N TRP A 927 19.40 -11.57 -4.44
CA TRP A 927 20.22 -12.67 -3.96
C TRP A 927 19.54 -13.35 -2.77
N VAL A 928 19.11 -14.60 -2.95
CA VAL A 928 18.56 -15.42 -1.86
C VAL A 928 19.68 -16.31 -1.35
N THR A 929 20.56 -15.71 -0.55
CA THR A 929 21.81 -16.30 -0.01
C THR A 929 21.56 -17.56 0.79
N ASP A 930 20.48 -17.61 1.56
CA ASP A 930 19.93 -18.85 2.10
C ASP A 930 19.60 -19.80 0.94
N LEU A 931 20.42 -20.85 0.85
CA LEU A 931 20.33 -21.84 -0.21
C LEU A 931 19.14 -22.77 -0.04
N ASP A 932 18.51 -22.86 1.13
CA ASP A 932 17.37 -23.73 1.41
C ASP A 932 16.01 -23.13 1.05
N TYR A 933 15.89 -21.81 0.86
CA TYR A 933 14.84 -21.31 -0.04
C TYR A 933 15.03 -21.89 -1.44
N LYS A 934 13.96 -22.34 -2.09
CA LYS A 934 13.93 -22.76 -3.51
C LYS A 934 12.74 -22.08 -4.18
N VAL A 935 12.87 -21.74 -5.46
CA VAL A 935 11.69 -21.51 -6.32
C VAL A 935 11.02 -22.87 -6.53
N VAL A 936 9.70 -22.94 -6.36
CA VAL A 936 8.93 -24.21 -6.46
C VAL A 936 7.86 -24.20 -7.55
N ALA A 937 7.36 -23.02 -7.92
CA ALA A 937 6.47 -22.79 -9.05
C ALA A 937 6.54 -21.31 -9.49
N THR A 938 6.00 -21.02 -10.67
CA THR A 938 5.75 -19.67 -11.19
C THR A 938 4.32 -19.62 -11.74
N GLY A 939 3.69 -18.45 -11.74
CA GLY A 939 2.31 -18.27 -12.22
C GLY A 939 1.85 -16.85 -11.95
N ASP A 940 0.88 -16.34 -12.69
CA ASP A 940 0.26 -15.02 -12.48
C ASP A 940 -0.67 -15.08 -11.25
N LEU A 941 -0.25 -14.59 -10.08
CA LEU A 941 -0.97 -14.79 -8.80
C LEU A 941 -1.77 -13.56 -8.33
N ASP A 942 -1.75 -12.46 -9.10
CA ASP A 942 -2.56 -11.27 -8.83
C ASP A 942 -3.49 -10.85 -9.97
N GLY A 943 -3.26 -11.33 -11.19
CA GLY A 943 -4.10 -11.10 -12.37
C GLY A 943 -3.61 -9.95 -13.28
N ASP A 944 -2.39 -9.43 -13.09
CA ASP A 944 -1.85 -8.32 -13.91
C ASP A 944 -1.21 -8.75 -15.25
N GLY A 945 -1.01 -10.06 -15.43
CA GLY A 945 -0.48 -10.69 -16.64
C GLY A 945 1.01 -11.06 -16.58
N ASP A 946 1.77 -10.58 -15.59
CA ASP A 946 3.16 -10.99 -15.36
C ASP A 946 3.21 -12.29 -14.53
N GLU A 947 4.20 -13.17 -14.79
CA GLU A 947 4.34 -14.46 -14.12
C GLU A 947 5.12 -14.33 -12.80
N ASP A 948 4.44 -14.46 -11.66
CA ASP A 948 5.07 -14.39 -10.33
C ASP A 948 5.95 -15.59 -9.97
N ILE A 949 6.69 -15.44 -8.86
CA ILE A 949 7.64 -16.45 -8.37
C ILE A 949 7.27 -16.93 -6.96
N ILE A 950 6.95 -18.21 -6.83
CA ILE A 950 6.70 -18.86 -5.54
C ILE A 950 8.00 -19.47 -5.00
N TRP A 951 8.41 -18.98 -3.83
CA TRP A 951 9.54 -19.44 -3.05
C TRP A 951 9.11 -20.28 -1.84
N ARG A 952 9.91 -21.28 -1.47
CA ARG A 952 9.69 -22.12 -0.29
C ARG A 952 11.01 -22.49 0.38
N HIS A 953 11.10 -22.33 1.71
CA HIS A 953 12.21 -22.86 2.51
C HIS A 953 12.11 -24.38 2.65
N SER A 954 13.13 -25.14 2.24
CA SER A 954 13.06 -26.61 2.21
C SER A 954 13.21 -27.30 3.56
N VAL A 955 13.65 -26.59 4.61
CA VAL A 955 13.69 -27.13 5.98
C VAL A 955 12.40 -26.80 6.73
N THR A 956 12.06 -25.51 6.88
CA THR A 956 10.90 -25.10 7.69
C THR A 956 9.57 -25.14 6.94
N GLY A 957 9.55 -24.97 5.61
CA GLY A 957 8.31 -24.90 4.84
C GLY A 957 7.59 -23.55 4.87
N ARG A 958 8.27 -22.47 5.30
CA ARG A 958 7.84 -21.08 5.06
C ARG A 958 7.79 -20.82 3.55
N ASN A 959 6.72 -20.19 3.07
CA ASN A 959 6.53 -19.86 1.66
C ASN A 959 6.52 -18.33 1.47
N TYR A 960 7.02 -17.84 0.34
CA TYR A 960 6.89 -16.44 -0.09
C TYR A 960 6.40 -16.39 -1.54
N ILE A 961 5.64 -15.34 -1.86
CA ILE A 961 5.35 -14.91 -3.23
C ILE A 961 6.16 -13.65 -3.49
N TRP A 962 6.79 -13.56 -4.65
CA TRP A 962 7.34 -12.31 -5.19
C TRP A 962 6.45 -11.91 -6.36
N LEU A 963 5.75 -10.78 -6.25
CA LEU A 963 4.97 -10.24 -7.35
C LEU A 963 5.91 -9.54 -8.34
N MET A 964 5.75 -9.87 -9.60
CA MET A 964 6.53 -9.33 -10.71
C MET A 964 5.78 -8.17 -11.39
N ASN A 965 6.51 -7.23 -11.97
CA ASN A 965 5.98 -6.28 -12.95
C ASN A 965 7.17 -5.72 -13.74
N ASP A 966 7.10 -5.66 -15.07
CA ASP A 966 8.21 -5.19 -15.94
C ASP A 966 9.53 -5.99 -15.71
N GLY A 967 9.45 -7.21 -15.15
CA GLY A 967 10.61 -8.02 -14.73
C GLY A 967 11.30 -7.57 -13.45
N GLU A 968 10.75 -6.60 -12.70
CA GLU A 968 11.21 -6.22 -11.37
C GLU A 968 10.26 -6.74 -10.28
N ILE A 969 10.74 -6.83 -9.03
CA ILE A 969 9.96 -7.38 -7.92
C ILE A 969 9.28 -6.22 -7.18
N VAL A 970 8.04 -5.92 -7.53
CA VAL A 970 7.30 -4.77 -6.96
C VAL A 970 6.82 -5.06 -5.54
N ARG A 971 6.42 -6.29 -5.24
CA ARG A 971 5.98 -6.69 -3.88
C ARG A 971 6.45 -8.09 -3.50
N ARG A 972 6.47 -8.35 -2.18
CA ARG A 972 6.83 -9.65 -1.60
C ARG A 972 5.89 -9.98 -0.44
N TYR A 973 5.24 -11.13 -0.51
CA TYR A 973 4.24 -11.57 0.46
C TYR A 973 4.71 -12.82 1.18
N THR A 974 4.55 -12.87 2.51
CA THR A 974 4.69 -14.13 3.27
C THR A 974 3.41 -14.92 3.11
N LEU A 975 3.47 -16.04 2.37
CA LEU A 975 2.36 -16.97 2.25
C LEU A 975 2.35 -17.90 3.48
N ASN A 976 1.19 -18.49 3.80
CA ASN A 976 1.00 -19.33 4.99
C ASN A 976 2.12 -20.36 5.18
N PHE A 977 2.54 -20.53 6.44
CA PHE A 977 3.46 -21.58 6.84
C PHE A 977 2.80 -22.95 6.64
N THR A 978 3.51 -23.86 5.98
CA THR A 978 3.03 -25.23 5.74
C THR A 978 4.16 -26.19 6.10
N ASN A 979 3.90 -27.17 6.96
CA ASN A 979 4.93 -28.11 7.40
C ASN A 979 5.51 -28.94 6.22
N ALA A 980 6.57 -29.70 6.51
CA ALA A 980 7.27 -30.51 5.51
C ALA A 980 6.42 -31.61 4.83
N ASP A 981 5.25 -31.94 5.37
CA ASP A 981 4.34 -32.91 4.75
C ASP A 981 3.70 -32.37 3.47
N TRP A 982 3.52 -31.05 3.37
CA TRP A 982 2.91 -30.41 2.20
C TRP A 982 3.96 -29.95 1.19
N SER A 983 3.73 -30.27 -0.09
CA SER A 983 4.48 -29.73 -1.22
C SER A 983 3.56 -28.91 -2.12
N ILE A 984 3.97 -27.71 -2.51
CA ILE A 984 3.41 -27.03 -3.68
C ILE A 984 3.82 -27.87 -4.91
N VAL A 985 2.84 -28.26 -5.73
CA VAL A 985 3.06 -29.15 -6.89
C VAL A 985 2.95 -28.44 -8.23
N GLY A 986 2.37 -27.24 -8.22
CA GLY A 986 2.24 -26.36 -9.37
C GLY A 986 1.22 -25.26 -9.11
N THR A 987 1.02 -24.49 -10.16
CA THR A 987 0.13 -23.33 -10.30
C THR A 987 -0.81 -23.60 -11.47
N GLY A 988 -1.91 -22.86 -11.53
CA GLY A 988 -2.86 -22.90 -12.63
C GLY A 988 -4.24 -22.41 -12.19
N ASP A 989 -4.85 -21.53 -12.96
CA ASP A 989 -6.24 -21.08 -12.78
C ASP A 989 -7.20 -22.27 -12.75
N LEU A 990 -7.76 -22.64 -11.58
CA LEU A 990 -8.74 -23.72 -11.47
C LEU A 990 -10.19 -23.24 -11.58
N ASN A 991 -10.46 -21.95 -11.33
CA ASN A 991 -11.83 -21.44 -11.17
C ASN A 991 -12.39 -20.77 -12.44
N GLY A 992 -11.53 -20.29 -13.33
CA GLY A 992 -11.83 -19.52 -14.55
C GLY A 992 -11.95 -18.00 -14.33
N ASP A 993 -11.17 -17.40 -13.42
CA ASP A 993 -11.15 -15.95 -13.15
C ASP A 993 -9.94 -15.20 -13.73
N SER A 994 -9.03 -15.92 -14.39
CA SER A 994 -7.75 -15.46 -14.98
C SER A 994 -6.55 -15.43 -14.04
N THR A 995 -6.71 -15.63 -12.72
CA THR A 995 -5.60 -15.75 -11.77
C THR A 995 -5.10 -17.21 -11.68
N ASP A 996 -3.79 -17.46 -11.54
CA ASP A 996 -3.27 -18.81 -11.26
C ASP A 996 -3.42 -19.21 -9.78
N ASP A 997 -4.13 -20.30 -9.54
CA ASP A 997 -4.29 -20.85 -8.18
C ASP A 997 -3.08 -21.69 -7.74
N ILE A 998 -2.78 -21.70 -6.44
CA ILE A 998 -1.67 -22.48 -5.88
C ILE A 998 -2.17 -23.87 -5.46
N VAL A 999 -1.64 -24.93 -6.10
CA VAL A 999 -2.02 -26.31 -5.81
C VAL A 999 -0.98 -27.01 -4.93
N LEU A 1000 -1.46 -27.57 -3.82
CA LEU A 1000 -0.64 -28.28 -2.82
C LEU A 1000 -1.04 -29.75 -2.70
N ARG A 1001 -0.05 -30.61 -2.46
CA ARG A 1001 -0.23 -32.05 -2.17
C ARG A 1001 0.47 -32.43 -0.89
N ASN A 1002 -0.22 -33.13 0.00
CA ASN A 1002 0.37 -33.74 1.18
C ASN A 1002 1.05 -35.07 0.78
N GLN A 1003 2.30 -35.25 1.14
CA GLN A 1003 3.15 -36.38 0.77
C GLN A 1003 3.15 -37.52 1.81
N ILE A 1004 2.40 -37.38 2.92
CA ILE A 1004 2.22 -38.40 3.95
C ILE A 1004 0.86 -39.09 3.84
N ASP A 1005 -0.22 -38.32 3.66
CA ASP A 1005 -1.60 -38.84 3.56
C ASP A 1005 -2.22 -38.75 2.15
N GLY A 1006 -1.64 -37.95 1.26
CA GLY A 1006 -2.10 -37.84 -0.12
C GLY A 1006 -3.31 -36.92 -0.34
N ARG A 1007 -3.70 -36.08 0.62
CA ARG A 1007 -4.64 -34.96 0.39
C ARG A 1007 -4.09 -33.96 -0.64
N ASN A 1008 -4.98 -33.34 -1.40
CA ASN A 1008 -4.66 -32.24 -2.31
C ASN A 1008 -5.52 -31.02 -1.97
N TRP A 1009 -4.92 -29.85 -1.93
CA TRP A 1009 -5.50 -28.59 -1.49
C TRP A 1009 -5.23 -27.51 -2.54
N VAL A 1010 -6.08 -26.49 -2.59
CA VAL A 1010 -5.89 -25.30 -3.42
C VAL A 1010 -6.02 -24.04 -2.55
N TYR A 1011 -5.15 -23.07 -2.80
CA TYR A 1011 -5.35 -21.68 -2.41
C TYR A 1011 -5.81 -20.94 -3.66
N PHE A 1012 -7.04 -20.42 -3.63
CA PHE A 1012 -7.56 -19.58 -4.70
C PHE A 1012 -6.96 -18.19 -4.54
N MET A 1013 -6.29 -17.71 -5.59
CA MET A 1013 -5.47 -16.49 -5.55
C MET A 1013 -6.20 -15.30 -6.15
N LYS A 1014 -5.86 -14.09 -5.69
CA LYS A 1014 -6.38 -12.82 -6.16
C LYS A 1014 -5.62 -11.65 -5.54
N ASP A 1015 -5.30 -10.60 -6.30
CA ASP A 1015 -4.58 -9.42 -5.80
C ASP A 1015 -3.27 -9.78 -5.05
N GLY A 1016 -2.63 -10.91 -5.40
CA GLY A 1016 -1.42 -11.46 -4.79
C GLY A 1016 -1.65 -12.19 -3.45
N ALA A 1017 -2.91 -12.37 -3.05
CA ALA A 1017 -3.33 -12.92 -1.76
C ALA A 1017 -4.24 -14.16 -1.93
N ILE A 1018 -4.42 -14.91 -0.84
CA ILE A 1018 -5.38 -16.02 -0.80
C ILE A 1018 -6.80 -15.44 -0.60
N GLU A 1019 -7.66 -15.47 -1.61
CA GLU A 1019 -9.08 -15.12 -1.46
C GLU A 1019 -9.81 -16.22 -0.67
N THR A 1020 -9.63 -17.50 -1.08
CA THR A 1020 -10.21 -18.66 -0.38
C THR A 1020 -9.26 -19.88 -0.40
N SER A 1021 -9.51 -20.88 0.44
CA SER A 1021 -8.74 -22.13 0.39
C SER A 1021 -9.62 -23.36 0.64
N MET A 1022 -9.39 -24.44 -0.12
CA MET A 1022 -10.26 -25.62 -0.12
C MET A 1022 -9.50 -26.94 -0.34
N LEU A 1023 -9.99 -28.01 0.28
CA LEU A 1023 -9.61 -29.38 -0.06
C LEU A 1023 -10.19 -29.77 -1.41
N ILE A 1024 -9.36 -30.25 -2.33
CA ILE A 1024 -9.80 -30.78 -3.63
C ILE A 1024 -10.27 -32.23 -3.45
N ASN A 1025 -9.37 -33.12 -3.03
CA ASN A 1025 -9.63 -34.53 -2.81
C ASN A 1025 -8.50 -35.21 -2.00
N GLU A 1026 -8.63 -36.51 -1.75
CA GLU A 1026 -7.58 -37.36 -1.18
C GLU A 1026 -7.21 -38.48 -2.17
N VAL A 1027 -5.90 -38.69 -2.37
CA VAL A 1027 -5.31 -39.74 -3.20
C VAL A 1027 -4.20 -40.41 -2.39
N ALA A 1028 -4.60 -41.25 -1.43
CA ALA A 1028 -3.73 -41.91 -0.46
C ALA A 1028 -2.73 -42.95 -1.03
N ASP A 1029 -2.84 -43.30 -2.33
CA ASP A 1029 -1.74 -43.99 -3.02
C ASP A 1029 -0.69 -42.95 -3.45
N LEU A 1030 0.25 -42.67 -2.55
CA LEU A 1030 1.36 -41.71 -2.72
C LEU A 1030 2.25 -41.94 -3.95
N ASN A 1031 2.14 -43.11 -4.60
CA ASN A 1031 2.78 -43.35 -5.90
C ASN A 1031 2.17 -42.47 -7.01
N TRP A 1032 0.93 -41.99 -6.84
CA TRP A 1032 0.34 -40.96 -7.68
C TRP A 1032 0.78 -39.57 -7.24
N GLN A 1033 1.23 -38.79 -8.21
CA GLN A 1033 1.62 -37.39 -8.08
C GLN A 1033 0.96 -36.58 -9.21
N ILE A 1034 0.69 -35.30 -8.95
CA ILE A 1034 0.39 -34.34 -10.01
C ILE A 1034 1.72 -34.05 -10.72
N ALA A 1035 1.74 -34.18 -12.04
CA ALA A 1035 2.96 -34.16 -12.85
C ALA A 1035 3.06 -32.95 -13.78
N ASN A 1036 1.91 -32.35 -14.13
CA ASN A 1036 1.75 -31.11 -14.88
C ASN A 1036 0.31 -30.61 -14.64
N ILE A 1037 0.12 -29.30 -14.75
CA ILE A 1037 -1.16 -28.58 -14.59
C ILE A 1037 -1.31 -27.68 -15.82
N GLY A 1038 -2.53 -27.53 -16.34
CA GLY A 1038 -2.86 -26.71 -17.51
C GLY A 1038 -4.18 -27.14 -18.14
N ASP A 1039 -4.82 -26.29 -18.94
CA ASP A 1039 -6.12 -26.58 -19.57
C ASP A 1039 -5.96 -27.64 -20.68
N PHE A 1040 -6.46 -28.86 -20.45
CA PHE A 1040 -6.37 -29.93 -21.44
C PHE A 1040 -7.60 -30.05 -22.33
N ASP A 1041 -8.74 -29.39 -22.06
CA ASP A 1041 -9.98 -29.50 -22.85
C ASP A 1041 -10.44 -28.23 -23.60
N GLY A 1042 -9.93 -27.06 -23.23
CA GLY A 1042 -10.14 -25.77 -23.87
C GLY A 1042 -11.35 -25.01 -23.33
N ASP A 1043 -11.55 -25.00 -22.00
CA ASP A 1043 -12.61 -24.23 -21.33
C ASP A 1043 -12.13 -23.11 -20.41
N GLY A 1044 -10.83 -22.82 -20.42
CA GLY A 1044 -10.19 -21.74 -19.65
C GLY A 1044 -9.77 -22.15 -18.24
N LYS A 1045 -9.82 -23.45 -17.89
CA LYS A 1045 -9.51 -23.93 -16.53
C LYS A 1045 -8.44 -25.02 -16.53
N SER A 1046 -7.60 -24.97 -15.52
CA SER A 1046 -6.42 -25.82 -15.37
C SER A 1046 -6.77 -27.21 -14.85
N ASP A 1047 -6.49 -28.20 -15.69
CA ASP A 1047 -6.69 -29.61 -15.42
C ASP A 1047 -5.44 -30.28 -14.82
N PHE A 1048 -5.60 -31.49 -14.27
CA PHE A 1048 -4.50 -32.23 -13.64
C PHE A 1048 -4.03 -33.45 -14.44
N LEU A 1049 -2.77 -33.44 -14.89
CA LEU A 1049 -2.06 -34.64 -15.31
C LEU A 1049 -1.56 -35.40 -14.08
N TRP A 1050 -2.19 -36.53 -13.80
CA TRP A 1050 -1.78 -37.45 -12.74
C TRP A 1050 -0.86 -38.55 -13.27
N ARG A 1051 0.26 -38.77 -12.59
CA ARG A 1051 1.24 -39.81 -12.94
C ARG A 1051 1.51 -40.75 -11.77
N ASN A 1052 1.58 -42.05 -12.05
CA ASN A 1052 1.97 -43.06 -11.06
C ASN A 1052 3.43 -43.47 -11.23
N GLU A 1053 4.31 -43.00 -10.35
CA GLU A 1053 5.76 -43.18 -10.47
C GLU A 1053 6.22 -44.64 -10.33
N SER A 1054 5.43 -45.52 -9.69
CA SER A 1054 5.75 -46.95 -9.63
C SER A 1054 5.34 -47.76 -10.86
N THR A 1055 4.44 -47.24 -11.72
CA THR A 1055 3.87 -47.98 -12.85
C THR A 1055 3.88 -47.26 -14.21
N ALA A 1056 4.40 -46.03 -14.29
CA ALA A 1056 4.43 -45.17 -15.49
C ALA A 1056 3.05 -44.91 -16.14
N ARG A 1057 1.98 -45.08 -15.36
CA ARG A 1057 0.59 -44.80 -15.78
C ARG A 1057 0.29 -43.31 -15.66
N ASN A 1058 -0.48 -42.82 -16.60
CA ASN A 1058 -0.90 -41.43 -16.71
C ASN A 1058 -2.45 -41.37 -16.70
N LEU A 1059 -3.05 -40.45 -15.96
CA LEU A 1059 -4.47 -40.12 -15.94
C LEU A 1059 -4.63 -38.62 -16.15
N ILE A 1060 -5.77 -38.21 -16.69
CA ILE A 1060 -6.20 -36.80 -16.70
C ILE A 1060 -7.39 -36.70 -15.76
N HIS A 1061 -7.41 -35.71 -14.89
CA HIS A 1061 -8.65 -35.24 -14.26
C HIS A 1061 -8.96 -33.88 -14.88
N LEU A 1062 -10.12 -33.78 -15.54
CA LEU A 1062 -10.64 -32.50 -15.99
C LEU A 1062 -11.33 -31.83 -14.80
N MET A 1063 -11.12 -30.54 -14.59
CA MET A 1063 -11.49 -29.80 -13.38
C MET A 1063 -12.61 -28.78 -13.62
N ASP A 1064 -13.17 -28.25 -12.54
CA ASP A 1064 -14.09 -27.10 -12.50
C ASP A 1064 -14.06 -26.58 -11.05
N GLY A 1065 -13.14 -25.66 -10.76
CA GLY A 1065 -12.69 -25.39 -9.39
C GLY A 1065 -12.18 -26.67 -8.72
N THR A 1066 -12.67 -26.96 -7.52
CA THR A 1066 -12.34 -28.21 -6.81
C THR A 1066 -13.06 -29.46 -7.33
N ALA A 1067 -14.02 -29.33 -8.26
CA ALA A 1067 -14.79 -30.46 -8.78
C ALA A 1067 -14.06 -31.18 -9.93
N ILE A 1068 -14.22 -32.51 -10.03
CA ILE A 1068 -13.69 -33.28 -11.17
C ILE A 1068 -14.80 -33.47 -12.22
N LYS A 1069 -14.75 -32.63 -13.25
CA LYS A 1069 -15.58 -32.58 -14.47
C LYS A 1069 -15.46 -33.87 -15.32
N GLY A 1070 -14.24 -34.39 -15.50
CA GLY A 1070 -13.95 -35.56 -16.35
C GLY A 1070 -12.75 -36.39 -15.90
N ARG A 1071 -12.57 -37.61 -16.46
CA ARG A 1071 -11.44 -38.51 -16.12
C ARG A 1071 -10.91 -39.32 -17.32
N GLY A 1072 -9.77 -38.89 -17.85
CA GLY A 1072 -9.02 -39.59 -18.89
C GLY A 1072 -8.07 -40.67 -18.39
N VAL A 1073 -7.81 -41.68 -19.22
CA VAL A 1073 -6.72 -42.67 -19.04
C VAL A 1073 -5.80 -42.59 -20.25
N LEU A 1074 -4.62 -41.98 -20.07
CA LEU A 1074 -3.69 -41.79 -21.18
C LEU A 1074 -2.81 -43.03 -21.39
N LEU A 1075 -2.04 -43.03 -22.49
CA LEU A 1075 -1.12 -44.13 -22.78
C LEU A 1075 -0.07 -44.27 -21.65
N PRO A 1076 0.20 -45.50 -21.16
CA PRO A 1076 1.28 -45.72 -20.22
C PRO A 1076 2.63 -45.56 -20.92
N THR A 1077 3.57 -44.96 -20.20
CA THR A 1077 4.97 -44.77 -20.64
C THR A 1077 5.86 -45.85 -20.03
N ASP A 1078 7.18 -45.63 -19.99
CA ASP A 1078 8.08 -46.35 -19.08
C ASP A 1078 8.84 -45.31 -18.22
N ASN A 1079 9.40 -45.71 -17.07
CA ASN A 1079 10.08 -44.78 -16.15
C ASN A 1079 11.35 -44.10 -16.72
N ASN A 1080 11.74 -44.36 -17.97
CA ASN A 1080 12.78 -43.59 -18.66
C ASN A 1080 12.20 -42.35 -19.38
N TRP A 1081 10.88 -42.18 -19.37
CA TRP A 1081 10.19 -41.00 -19.87
C TRP A 1081 9.83 -40.04 -18.72
N ARG A 1082 9.95 -38.75 -18.99
CA ARG A 1082 9.34 -37.67 -18.20
C ARG A 1082 8.53 -36.78 -19.12
N VAL A 1083 7.52 -36.13 -18.57
CA VAL A 1083 6.97 -34.89 -19.14
C VAL A 1083 8.04 -33.79 -18.99
N ALA A 1084 8.03 -32.78 -19.85
CA ALA A 1084 8.75 -31.55 -19.59
C ALA A 1084 8.15 -30.82 -18.38
N LYS A 1085 8.86 -29.83 -17.86
CA LYS A 1085 8.37 -28.90 -16.84
C LYS A 1085 8.14 -27.55 -17.50
#